data_AF-A0A946LKW8-F1
#
_entry.id   AF-A0A946LKW8-F1
#
_cell.length_a   1.000
_cell.length_b   1.000
_cell.length_c   1.000
_cell.angle_alpha   90.00
_cell.angle_beta   90.00
_cell.angle_gamma   90.00
#
_symmetry.space_group_name_H-M   'P 1'
#
loop_
_entity.id
_entity.type
_entity.pdbx_description
1 polymer ?
#
loop_
_entity_poly.entity_id
_entity_poly.type
_entity_poly.pdbx_seq_one_letter_code
_entity_poly.pdbx_strand_id
1 'polypeptide(L)'
;MNHTTISPQEAWERTRSALKTNMSRTSFAYLENTRALAYEAGKLIVATQDAYQQDVLENRVQKTASNLLVGVLGRPVEVRFVRGLPEAEEGSEEIEEKSTEMQLRASSGTRYEDVVQPQRIVLLLGYALRHLAQKEISPEEMSLWMSARQAAYFPWKKSRGGTTFQERISWRQITRFSGISKTTYFRWIKDKEEIANGMLRRLPEKDLTGMKNHWDVAMTPFLTRHDASVLMHILSGHLAFAENADEGAEIALEVLADLQERSPAEYLDGEIPVHKNAAKHVVDILRQMLDWQGDLPGALYEAGEALEAKLLNAYGKVVITHHFLTEVVPFFELTQAQMWAIIALRDRLVYDYQNGIEHDYLKADHGAETLAAWTGVSTKSIRRWLAMPKFSQFIRPYPDQAHEEESSTWQESGGVFYQVLQTEPPLAYIEGADGSLIPIWRKRDLPAEQGTDRDRSVDKVIQVGGQPDTGLRTAWDRSSDRVGQVSGQGEPPLNNLFKPLQPSSKPLKPLPTTPPATLAAKTSPVTQGGAWDMSVLLECNPVSDPKLKAHLLAKSDPTAFVSWLIYGYSQDGHGLKSPVNHAISKLGKNPRQGAGQHYYPLARLGPEIIRVLLQKRIRPYADHDLELPERFRHVFKAFSEENIYNLAHTLFPGNWEEP
;
A
#
# COMPACT_ATOMS: atom_id res chain seq x y z
N MET A 1 -22.99 26.65 -65.79
CA MET A 1 -21.64 26.96 -65.28
C MET A 1 -21.28 25.85 -64.32
N ASN A 2 -20.36 24.97 -64.74
CA ASN A 2 -20.00 23.77 -64.00
C ASN A 2 -19.18 24.15 -62.76
N HIS A 3 -19.81 24.15 -61.59
CA HIS A 3 -19.09 24.23 -60.33
C HIS A 3 -18.45 22.87 -60.08
N THR A 4 -17.16 22.75 -60.39
CA THR A 4 -16.30 21.67 -59.91
C THR A 4 -16.42 21.61 -58.39
N THR A 5 -17.04 20.56 -57.88
CA THR A 5 -17.14 20.26 -56.44
C THR A 5 -15.77 19.80 -55.96
N ILE A 6 -14.88 20.75 -55.69
CA ILE A 6 -13.59 20.49 -55.04
C ILE A 6 -13.88 19.95 -53.64
N SER A 7 -13.27 18.80 -53.28
CA SER A 7 -13.47 18.23 -51.95
C SER A 7 -12.87 19.16 -50.87
N PRO A 8 -13.41 19.19 -49.64
CA PRO A 8 -12.89 20.04 -48.57
C PRO A 8 -11.39 19.81 -48.30
N GLN A 9 -10.94 18.56 -48.42
CA GLN A 9 -9.55 18.16 -48.28
C GLN A 9 -8.69 18.68 -49.43
N GLU A 10 -9.15 18.57 -50.67
CA GLU A 10 -8.43 19.08 -51.84
C GLU A 10 -8.32 20.61 -51.84
N ALA A 11 -9.35 21.31 -51.35
CA ALA A 11 -9.31 22.76 -51.15
C ALA A 11 -8.25 23.15 -50.10
N TRP A 12 -8.17 22.40 -49.00
CA TRP A 12 -7.18 22.63 -47.94
C TRP A 12 -5.75 22.35 -48.38
N GLU A 13 -5.51 21.30 -49.16
CA GLU A 13 -4.19 20.97 -49.70
C GLU A 13 -3.65 22.01 -50.67
N ARG A 14 -4.53 22.57 -51.53
CA ARG A 14 -4.19 23.69 -52.42
C ARG A 14 -3.85 24.95 -51.61
N THR A 15 -4.62 25.25 -50.56
CA THR A 15 -4.32 26.37 -49.66
C THR A 15 -3.03 26.15 -48.87
N ARG A 16 -2.77 24.93 -48.37
CA ARG A 16 -1.51 24.58 -47.69
C ARG A 16 -0.30 24.71 -48.61
N SER A 17 -0.43 24.35 -49.88
CA SER A 17 0.61 24.55 -50.89
C SER A 17 0.91 26.03 -51.12
N ALA A 18 -0.12 26.88 -51.20
CA ALA A 18 0.06 28.33 -51.31
C ALA A 18 0.62 28.98 -50.04
N LEU A 19 0.24 28.47 -48.86
CA LEU A 19 0.74 28.91 -47.56
C LEU A 19 2.25 28.62 -47.41
N LYS A 20 2.75 27.50 -47.93
CA LYS A 20 4.20 27.14 -47.91
C LYS A 20 5.08 28.22 -48.52
N THR A 21 4.59 28.92 -49.54
CA THR A 21 5.33 29.98 -50.25
C THR A 21 5.25 31.33 -49.54
N ASN A 22 4.22 31.55 -48.72
CA ASN A 22 3.88 32.87 -48.15
C ASN A 22 4.23 33.02 -46.65
N MET A 23 4.82 32.00 -46.00
CA MET A 23 5.12 32.05 -44.57
C MET A 23 6.50 31.47 -44.19
N SER A 24 6.93 31.71 -42.94
CA SER A 24 8.17 31.15 -42.40
C SER A 24 8.06 29.64 -42.17
N ARG A 25 9.19 28.92 -42.33
CA ARG A 25 9.27 27.46 -42.07
C ARG A 25 8.75 27.07 -40.69
N THR A 26 8.99 27.90 -39.67
CA THR A 26 8.56 27.66 -38.30
C THR A 26 7.04 27.70 -38.13
N SER A 27 6.34 28.55 -38.89
CA SER A 27 4.86 28.61 -38.85
C SER A 27 4.24 27.50 -39.70
N PHE A 28 4.90 27.13 -40.81
CA PHE A 28 4.46 26.05 -41.68
C PHE A 28 4.57 24.66 -41.03
N ALA A 29 5.55 24.43 -40.15
CA ALA A 29 5.69 23.16 -39.42
C ALA A 29 4.39 22.77 -38.66
N TYR A 30 3.65 23.76 -38.14
CA TYR A 30 2.37 23.52 -37.46
C TYR A 30 1.21 23.20 -38.42
N LEU A 31 1.38 23.33 -39.74
CA LEU A 31 0.37 22.92 -40.72
C LEU A 31 0.57 21.48 -41.20
N GLU A 32 1.68 20.83 -40.84
CA GLU A 32 2.07 19.55 -41.44
C GLU A 32 1.10 18.41 -41.11
N ASN A 33 0.55 18.42 -39.89
CA ASN A 33 -0.37 17.42 -39.36
C ASN A 33 -1.83 17.91 -39.31
N THR A 34 -2.23 18.80 -40.23
CA THR A 34 -3.62 19.31 -40.31
C THR A 34 -4.42 18.66 -41.44
N ARG A 35 -5.68 18.30 -41.17
CA ARG A 35 -6.62 17.70 -42.14
C ARG A 35 -7.94 18.45 -42.18
N ALA A 36 -8.56 18.62 -43.35
CA ALA A 36 -9.90 19.23 -43.41
C ALA A 36 -10.95 18.16 -43.08
N LEU A 37 -11.85 18.48 -42.15
CA LEU A 37 -12.91 17.57 -41.70
C LEU A 37 -14.21 17.78 -42.50
N ALA A 38 -14.63 19.03 -42.63
CA ALA A 38 -15.89 19.37 -43.29
C ALA A 38 -15.87 20.81 -43.82
N TYR A 39 -16.72 21.06 -44.80
CA TYR A 39 -17.05 22.41 -45.28
C TYR A 39 -18.56 22.61 -45.17
N GLU A 40 -18.98 23.36 -44.15
CA GLU A 40 -20.39 23.58 -43.84
C GLU A 40 -20.66 25.07 -43.62
N ALA A 41 -21.77 25.58 -44.17
CA ALA A 41 -22.23 26.95 -43.97
C ALA A 41 -21.17 28.06 -44.20
N GLY A 42 -20.29 27.88 -45.19
CA GLY A 42 -19.23 28.85 -45.51
C GLY A 42 -18.01 28.80 -44.58
N LYS A 43 -17.90 27.74 -43.76
CA LYS A 43 -16.79 27.51 -42.83
C LYS A 43 -16.05 26.24 -43.18
N LEU A 44 -14.72 26.32 -43.31
CA LEU A 44 -13.86 25.16 -43.47
C LEU A 44 -13.32 24.74 -42.10
N ILE A 45 -13.66 23.53 -41.66
CA ILE A 45 -13.24 22.97 -40.39
C ILE A 45 -11.95 22.17 -40.61
N VAL A 46 -10.87 22.57 -39.94
CA VAL A 46 -9.55 21.93 -40.05
C VAL A 46 -9.14 21.33 -38.72
N ALA A 47 -8.85 20.03 -38.70
CA ALA A 47 -8.37 19.30 -37.54
C ALA A 47 -6.91 19.63 -37.20
N THR A 48 -6.63 19.86 -35.93
CA THR A 48 -5.28 20.01 -35.35
C THR A 48 -4.98 18.89 -34.34
N GLN A 49 -3.71 18.56 -34.14
CA GLN A 49 -3.22 17.46 -33.30
C GLN A 49 -3.36 17.76 -31.80
N ASP A 50 -3.07 18.99 -31.38
CA ASP A 50 -3.19 19.42 -29.99
C ASP A 50 -3.75 20.85 -29.85
N ALA A 51 -4.09 21.23 -28.61
CA ALA A 51 -4.67 22.53 -28.29
C ALA A 51 -3.67 23.69 -28.46
N TYR A 52 -2.37 23.42 -28.37
CA TYR A 52 -1.32 24.42 -28.57
C TYR A 52 -1.18 24.78 -30.05
N GLN A 53 -1.21 23.78 -30.93
CA GLN A 53 -1.24 23.93 -32.38
C GLN A 53 -2.50 24.66 -32.83
N GLN A 54 -3.67 24.39 -32.22
CA GLN A 54 -4.90 25.14 -32.50
C GLN A 54 -4.71 26.64 -32.22
N ASP A 55 -4.25 27.01 -31.03
CA ASP A 55 -4.06 28.40 -30.62
C ASP A 55 -3.02 29.13 -31.50
N VAL A 56 -1.93 28.45 -31.88
CA VAL A 56 -0.92 29.01 -32.79
C VAL A 56 -1.50 29.24 -34.20
N LEU A 57 -2.29 28.31 -34.72
CA LEU A 57 -2.86 28.40 -36.07
C LEU A 57 -4.02 29.40 -36.15
N GLU A 58 -4.87 29.48 -35.12
CA GLU A 58 -5.93 30.50 -34.99
C GLU A 58 -5.33 31.91 -35.01
N ASN A 59 -4.31 32.15 -34.17
CA ASN A 59 -3.71 33.47 -34.04
C ASN A 59 -2.89 33.91 -35.27
N ARG A 60 -2.23 32.97 -35.97
CA ARG A 60 -1.23 33.32 -37.01
C ARG A 60 -1.63 32.98 -38.43
N VAL A 61 -2.45 31.95 -38.63
CA VAL A 61 -2.69 31.38 -39.96
C VAL A 61 -4.14 31.57 -40.42
N GLN A 62 -5.11 31.63 -39.51
CA GLN A 62 -6.54 31.66 -39.82
C GLN A 62 -6.93 32.75 -40.82
N LYS A 63 -6.46 33.99 -40.60
CA LYS A 63 -6.76 35.14 -41.48
C LYS A 63 -6.15 34.97 -42.87
N THR A 64 -4.91 34.51 -42.94
CA THR A 64 -4.18 34.27 -44.19
C THR A 64 -4.79 33.11 -44.98
N ALA A 65 -5.14 32.02 -44.29
CA ALA A 65 -5.77 30.85 -44.88
C ALA A 65 -7.17 31.15 -45.43
N SER A 66 -7.98 31.92 -44.68
CA SER A 66 -9.30 32.36 -45.13
C SER A 66 -9.21 33.19 -46.41
N ASN A 67 -8.28 34.16 -46.48
CA ASN A 67 -8.06 34.97 -47.68
C ASN A 67 -7.60 34.15 -48.90
N LEU A 68 -6.75 33.14 -48.71
CA LEU A 68 -6.31 32.27 -49.80
C LEU A 68 -7.43 31.34 -50.27
N LEU A 69 -8.27 30.85 -49.36
CA LEU A 69 -9.44 30.03 -49.71
C LEU A 69 -10.48 30.81 -50.52
N VAL A 70 -10.59 32.13 -50.33
CA VAL A 70 -11.41 32.98 -51.22
C VAL A 70 -10.92 32.89 -52.67
N GLY A 71 -9.61 32.88 -52.89
CA GLY A 71 -9.01 32.72 -54.22
C GLY A 71 -9.19 31.31 -54.80
N VAL A 72 -9.18 30.27 -53.96
CA VAL A 72 -9.31 28.86 -54.39
C VAL A 72 -10.77 28.46 -54.65
N LEU A 73 -11.72 28.94 -53.84
CA LEU A 73 -13.14 28.56 -53.89
C LEU A 73 -14.05 29.64 -54.50
N GLY A 74 -13.51 30.83 -54.79
CA GLY A 74 -14.23 31.95 -55.42
C GLY A 74 -15.37 32.53 -54.58
N ARG A 75 -15.41 32.23 -53.27
CA ARG A 75 -16.46 32.62 -52.32
C ARG A 75 -15.83 32.94 -50.94
N PRO A 76 -16.45 33.81 -50.12
CA PRO A 76 -15.98 34.07 -48.76
C PRO A 76 -16.05 32.79 -47.91
N VAL A 77 -14.90 32.33 -47.41
CA VAL A 77 -14.78 31.14 -46.55
C VAL A 77 -14.00 31.50 -45.29
N GLU A 78 -14.55 31.15 -44.13
CA GLU A 78 -13.89 31.29 -42.84
C GLU A 78 -13.26 29.96 -42.43
N VAL A 79 -11.97 29.96 -42.06
CA VAL A 79 -11.31 28.77 -41.53
C VAL A 79 -11.50 28.69 -40.02
N ARG A 80 -11.86 27.51 -39.52
CA ARG A 80 -11.89 27.22 -38.08
C ARG A 80 -11.03 26.00 -37.79
N PHE A 81 -10.07 26.17 -36.90
CA PHE A 81 -9.27 25.06 -36.40
C PHE A 81 -10.00 24.40 -35.24
N VAL A 82 -10.05 23.06 -35.25
CA VAL A 82 -10.71 22.27 -34.21
C VAL A 82 -9.80 21.12 -33.86
N ARG A 83 -9.73 20.72 -32.60
CA ARG A 83 -8.94 19.55 -32.19
C ARG A 83 -9.47 18.29 -32.89
N GLY A 84 -8.63 17.67 -33.71
CA GLY A 84 -8.95 16.44 -34.42
C GLY A 84 -8.84 15.24 -33.48
N LEU A 85 -9.96 14.53 -33.28
CA LEU A 85 -9.93 13.14 -32.84
C LEU A 85 -9.30 12.30 -33.97
N PRO A 86 -8.49 11.26 -33.67
CA PRO A 86 -8.03 10.33 -34.69
C PRO A 86 -9.25 9.49 -35.15
N GLU A 87 -9.60 9.57 -36.43
CA GLU A 87 -10.57 8.64 -37.01
C GLU A 87 -9.83 7.40 -37.51
N ALA A 88 -10.32 6.26 -37.04
CA ALA A 88 -9.93 4.93 -37.46
C ALA A 88 -10.46 4.64 -38.87
N GLU A 89 -9.63 4.04 -39.72
CA GLU A 89 -10.10 3.25 -40.86
C GLU A 89 -10.57 1.88 -40.35
N GLU A 90 -11.75 1.48 -40.79
CA GLU A 90 -12.47 0.26 -40.40
C GLU A 90 -11.78 -1.01 -40.92
N GLY A 91 -11.75 -2.06 -40.09
CA GLY A 91 -11.72 -3.45 -40.59
C GLY A 91 -10.90 -4.46 -39.81
N SER A 92 -11.34 -4.83 -38.60
CA SER A 92 -11.44 -6.23 -38.11
C SER A 92 -11.72 -6.25 -36.61
N GLU A 93 -12.71 -7.04 -36.21
CA GLU A 93 -13.30 -7.13 -34.88
C GLU A 93 -12.30 -7.48 -33.77
N GLU A 94 -12.02 -6.51 -32.89
CA GLU A 94 -11.78 -6.76 -31.47
C GLU A 94 -12.63 -5.76 -30.68
N ILE A 95 -13.33 -6.25 -29.66
CA ILE A 95 -14.21 -5.47 -28.81
C ILE A 95 -13.34 -4.54 -27.96
N GLU A 96 -13.03 -3.33 -28.44
CA GLU A 96 -12.54 -2.24 -27.61
C GLU A 96 -13.71 -1.70 -26.78
N GLU A 97 -13.71 -2.04 -25.49
CA GLU A 97 -14.47 -1.30 -24.48
C GLU A 97 -14.10 0.18 -24.57
N LYS A 98 -14.96 0.98 -25.20
CA LYS A 98 -14.90 2.44 -25.11
C LYS A 98 -15.06 2.82 -23.64
N SER A 99 -13.92 3.00 -22.96
CA SER A 99 -13.86 3.65 -21.66
C SER A 99 -14.54 5.01 -21.81
N THR A 100 -15.75 5.10 -21.28
CA THR A 100 -16.42 6.37 -21.08
C THR A 100 -15.57 7.06 -20.02
N GLU A 101 -14.66 7.95 -20.44
CA GLU A 101 -13.72 8.61 -19.51
C GLU A 101 -14.51 9.42 -18.49
N MET A 102 -14.77 8.79 -17.35
CA MET A 102 -15.41 9.37 -16.19
C MET A 102 -14.37 10.25 -15.50
N GLN A 103 -14.57 11.57 -15.50
CA GLN A 103 -13.80 12.47 -14.67
C GLN A 103 -14.17 12.27 -13.21
N LEU A 104 -13.49 11.31 -12.57
CA LEU A 104 -13.57 11.08 -11.14
C LEU A 104 -12.76 12.16 -10.43
N ARG A 105 -13.43 12.92 -9.55
CA ARG A 105 -12.78 13.84 -8.62
C ARG A 105 -12.77 13.18 -7.24
N ALA A 106 -11.59 13.00 -6.66
CA ALA A 106 -11.47 12.51 -5.28
C ALA A 106 -12.25 13.45 -4.33
N SER A 107 -13.23 12.90 -3.60
CA SER A 107 -14.25 13.69 -2.89
C SER A 107 -13.88 14.07 -1.46
N SER A 108 -12.86 13.45 -0.87
CA SER A 108 -12.39 13.77 0.48
C SER A 108 -11.11 12.99 0.78
N GLY A 109 -9.96 13.67 0.75
CA GLY A 109 -8.72 13.18 1.35
C GLY A 109 -8.54 13.80 2.73
N THR A 110 -7.95 13.08 3.67
CA THR A 110 -7.50 13.70 4.92
C THR A 110 -6.34 14.66 4.64
N ARG A 111 -6.12 15.65 5.51
CA ARG A 111 -4.93 16.52 5.40
C ARG A 111 -3.63 15.71 5.41
N TYR A 112 -3.61 14.60 6.16
CA TYR A 112 -2.50 13.66 6.14
C TYR A 112 -2.30 13.05 4.76
N GLU A 113 -3.34 12.52 4.11
CA GLU A 113 -3.25 11.94 2.76
C GLU A 113 -2.79 12.95 1.70
N ASP A 114 -3.28 14.19 1.77
CA ASP A 114 -2.89 15.25 0.83
C ASP A 114 -1.40 15.65 0.99
N VAL A 115 -0.91 15.68 2.23
CA VAL A 115 0.42 16.19 2.57
C VAL A 115 1.49 15.10 2.55
N VAL A 116 1.21 13.95 3.16
CA VAL A 116 2.11 12.80 3.27
C VAL A 116 2.07 11.94 2.02
N GLN A 117 0.89 11.82 1.38
CA GLN A 117 0.69 10.96 0.21
C GLN A 117 1.19 9.53 0.48
N PRO A 118 0.58 8.81 1.45
CA PRO A 118 1.05 7.50 1.91
C PRO A 118 1.12 6.45 0.79
N GLN A 119 0.38 6.63 -0.30
CA GLN A 119 0.44 5.80 -1.51
C GLN A 119 1.78 5.90 -2.27
N ARG A 120 2.61 6.91 -2.01
CA ARG A 120 3.93 7.07 -2.63
C ARG A 120 4.96 6.28 -1.84
N ILE A 121 5.28 5.09 -2.31
CA ILE A 121 6.08 4.12 -1.55
C ILE A 121 7.31 3.61 -2.31
N VAL A 122 8.32 3.22 -1.53
CA VAL A 122 9.35 2.26 -1.91
C VAL A 122 8.91 0.90 -1.40
N LEU A 123 8.79 -0.08 -2.30
CA LEU A 123 8.40 -1.45 -1.99
C LEU A 123 9.60 -2.38 -2.11
N LEU A 124 9.92 -3.09 -1.03
CA LEU A 124 11.00 -4.09 -0.97
C LEU A 124 10.44 -5.44 -0.54
N LEU A 125 11.13 -6.53 -0.91
CA LEU A 125 10.86 -7.84 -0.29
C LEU A 125 11.35 -7.81 1.16
N GLY A 126 10.55 -8.30 2.11
CA GLY A 126 10.92 -8.34 3.53
C GLY A 126 12.18 -9.15 3.79
N TYR A 127 12.50 -10.09 2.90
CA TYR A 127 13.76 -10.84 2.93
C TYR A 127 14.99 -9.93 2.94
N ALA A 128 14.90 -8.75 2.33
CA ALA A 128 16.02 -7.79 2.32
C ALA A 128 16.42 -7.33 3.73
N LEU A 129 15.51 -7.38 4.72
CA LEU A 129 15.82 -7.09 6.11
C LEU A 129 16.68 -8.18 6.78
N ARG A 130 16.71 -9.43 6.27
CA ARG A 130 17.60 -10.48 6.80
C ARG A 130 19.06 -10.13 6.62
N HIS A 131 19.43 -9.49 5.50
CA HIS A 131 20.80 -9.01 5.28
C HIS A 131 21.27 -8.05 6.39
N LEU A 132 20.36 -7.20 6.90
CA LEU A 132 20.63 -6.33 8.04
C LEU A 132 20.71 -7.13 9.35
N ALA A 133 19.70 -7.96 9.63
CA ALA A 133 19.62 -8.74 10.86
C ALA A 133 20.85 -9.64 11.07
N GLN A 134 21.32 -10.29 10.00
CA GLN A 134 22.51 -11.13 9.97
C GLN A 134 23.83 -10.34 9.84
N LYS A 135 23.75 -9.01 9.78
CA LYS A 135 24.90 -8.09 9.70
C LYS A 135 25.79 -8.32 8.47
N GLU A 136 25.20 -8.78 7.37
CA GLU A 136 25.90 -8.98 6.10
C GLU A 136 26.11 -7.68 5.35
N ILE A 137 25.13 -6.77 5.44
CA ILE A 137 25.21 -5.43 4.86
C ILE A 137 25.03 -4.39 5.95
N SER A 138 25.72 -3.26 5.80
CA SER A 138 25.49 -2.13 6.70
C SER A 138 24.20 -1.37 6.35
N PRO A 139 23.60 -0.65 7.30
CA PRO A 139 22.47 0.25 7.02
C PRO A 139 22.78 1.28 5.91
N GLU A 140 24.04 1.70 5.78
CA GLU A 140 24.47 2.61 4.72
C GLU A 140 24.42 1.95 3.33
N GLU A 141 24.90 0.72 3.23
CA GLU A 141 24.90 -0.06 1.99
C GLU A 141 23.48 -0.43 1.57
N MET A 142 22.63 -0.79 2.52
CA MET A 142 21.21 -1.05 2.30
C MET A 142 20.50 0.20 1.75
N SER A 143 20.74 1.38 2.34
CA SER A 143 20.19 2.64 1.83
C SER A 143 20.67 2.98 0.43
N LEU A 144 21.94 2.72 0.13
CA LEU A 144 22.49 2.98 -1.20
C LEU A 144 21.83 2.08 -2.24
N TRP A 145 21.73 0.77 -1.98
CA TRP A 145 21.03 -0.17 -2.86
C TRP A 145 19.55 0.18 -3.04
N MET A 146 18.81 0.39 -1.94
CA MET A 146 17.39 0.80 -2.00
C MET A 146 17.21 2.03 -2.88
N SER A 147 18.06 3.04 -2.71
CA SER A 147 17.95 4.30 -3.42
C SER A 147 18.34 4.20 -4.90
N ALA A 148 19.35 3.39 -5.24
CA ALA A 148 19.72 3.08 -6.62
C ALA A 148 18.62 2.28 -7.32
N ARG A 149 18.06 1.26 -6.65
CA ARG A 149 16.92 0.48 -7.12
C ARG A 149 15.70 1.37 -7.39
N GLN A 150 15.37 2.28 -6.47
CA GLN A 150 14.25 3.19 -6.64
C GLN A 150 14.46 4.17 -7.79
N ALA A 151 15.68 4.65 -8.00
CA ALA A 151 16.02 5.50 -9.14
C ALA A 151 15.92 4.76 -10.47
N ALA A 152 16.29 3.47 -10.51
CA ALA A 152 16.21 2.62 -11.70
C ALA A 152 14.78 2.09 -11.98
N TYR A 153 13.91 2.04 -10.96
CA TYR A 153 12.59 1.39 -11.04
C TYR A 153 11.69 1.94 -12.15
N PHE A 154 11.50 3.27 -12.24
CA PHE A 154 10.59 3.86 -13.24
C PHE A 154 11.07 3.64 -14.68
N PRO A 155 12.35 3.91 -15.02
CA PRO A 155 12.89 3.55 -16.32
C PRO A 155 12.80 2.04 -16.63
N TRP A 156 13.14 1.18 -15.67
CA TRP A 156 13.07 -0.28 -15.84
C TRP A 156 11.65 -0.77 -16.10
N LYS A 157 10.65 -0.24 -15.36
CA LYS A 157 9.23 -0.56 -15.57
C LYS A 157 8.73 -0.12 -16.94
N LYS A 158 9.18 1.05 -17.44
CA LYS A 158 8.85 1.51 -18.80
C LYS A 158 9.40 0.57 -19.88
N SER A 159 10.55 -0.04 -19.63
CA SER A 159 11.18 -1.03 -20.51
C SER A 159 10.62 -2.46 -20.34
N ARG A 160 9.40 -2.60 -19.79
CA ARG A 160 8.72 -3.88 -19.51
C ARG A 160 9.51 -4.84 -18.61
N GLY A 161 10.41 -4.30 -17.79
CA GLY A 161 11.17 -5.09 -16.81
C GLY A 161 12.28 -5.98 -17.40
N GLY A 162 12.71 -5.74 -18.64
CA GLY A 162 13.76 -6.53 -19.29
C GLY A 162 15.14 -6.40 -18.64
N THR A 163 15.98 -7.42 -18.84
CA THR A 163 17.35 -7.54 -18.29
C THR A 163 18.39 -6.65 -18.98
N THR A 164 18.07 -6.09 -20.14
CA THR A 164 18.99 -5.29 -20.99
C THR A 164 18.69 -3.78 -20.90
N PHE A 165 18.33 -3.32 -19.70
CA PHE A 165 18.04 -1.91 -19.46
C PHE A 165 19.31 -1.15 -19.06
N GLN A 166 19.61 -0.07 -19.79
CA GLN A 166 20.75 0.81 -19.50
C GLN A 166 20.31 2.28 -19.56
N GLU A 167 20.52 3.03 -18.47
CA GLU A 167 20.07 4.41 -18.35
C GLU A 167 21.07 5.26 -17.57
N ARG A 168 21.14 6.55 -17.92
CA ARG A 168 22.00 7.51 -17.24
C ARG A 168 21.26 8.09 -16.04
N ILE A 169 21.52 7.53 -14.87
CA ILE A 169 20.95 8.01 -13.60
C ILE A 169 21.92 8.99 -12.94
N SER A 170 21.42 10.19 -12.61
CA SER A 170 22.19 11.18 -11.86
C SER A 170 22.36 10.76 -10.40
N TRP A 171 23.52 11.05 -9.80
CA TRP A 171 23.74 10.85 -8.37
C TRP A 171 22.64 11.51 -7.51
N ARG A 172 22.06 12.64 -7.95
CA ARG A 172 20.96 13.32 -7.24
C ARG A 172 19.70 12.47 -7.15
N GLN A 173 19.41 11.68 -8.19
CA GLN A 173 18.24 10.79 -8.20
C GLN A 173 18.44 9.63 -7.21
N ILE A 174 19.67 9.13 -7.09
CA ILE A 174 20.03 8.10 -6.11
C ILE A 174 20.01 8.68 -4.70
N THR A 175 20.68 9.81 -4.43
CA THR A 175 20.77 10.35 -3.07
C THR A 175 19.46 10.92 -2.52
N ARG A 176 18.43 11.10 -3.38
CA ARG A 176 17.10 11.62 -2.98
C ARG A 176 16.48 10.80 -1.85
N PHE A 177 16.63 9.47 -1.88
CA PHE A 177 15.94 8.56 -0.95
C PHE A 177 16.82 8.04 0.18
N SER A 178 18.15 8.25 0.10
CA SER A 178 19.09 7.80 1.13
C SER A 178 19.43 8.89 2.15
N GLY A 179 19.07 10.16 1.90
CA GLY A 179 19.34 11.26 2.84
C GLY A 179 20.83 11.57 2.99
N ILE A 180 21.67 11.19 2.04
CA ILE A 180 23.13 11.39 2.09
C ILE A 180 23.59 12.56 1.22
N SER A 181 24.65 13.23 1.67
CA SER A 181 25.27 14.31 0.89
C SER A 181 26.00 13.79 -0.36
N LYS A 182 26.23 14.67 -1.33
CA LYS A 182 27.07 14.39 -2.51
C LYS A 182 28.43 13.81 -2.11
N THR A 183 29.09 14.43 -1.14
CA THR A 183 30.43 14.03 -0.68
C THR A 183 30.40 12.64 -0.06
N THR A 184 29.38 12.36 0.76
CA THR A 184 29.17 11.05 1.37
C THR A 184 28.94 9.97 0.30
N TYR A 185 28.10 10.24 -0.68
CA TYR A 185 27.83 9.32 -1.79
C TYR A 185 29.10 8.93 -2.54
N PHE A 186 29.87 9.92 -3.02
CA PHE A 186 31.10 9.64 -3.75
C PHE A 186 32.14 8.93 -2.88
N ARG A 187 32.21 9.24 -1.58
CA ARG A 187 33.08 8.53 -0.64
C ARG A 187 32.69 7.06 -0.49
N TRP A 188 31.39 6.74 -0.50
CA TRP A 188 30.91 5.36 -0.32
C TRP A 188 31.14 4.47 -1.54
N ILE A 189 31.06 5.03 -2.75
CA ILE A 189 31.27 4.27 -3.99
C ILE A 189 32.73 4.24 -4.46
N LYS A 190 33.59 5.10 -3.88
CA LYS A 190 34.99 5.21 -4.28
C LYS A 190 35.72 3.90 -4.00
N ASP A 191 36.47 3.42 -4.98
CA ASP A 191 37.32 2.22 -4.91
C ASP A 191 36.59 0.92 -4.52
N LYS A 192 35.25 0.88 -4.65
CA LYS A 192 34.44 -0.33 -4.46
C LYS A 192 34.04 -0.96 -5.80
N GLU A 193 34.14 -2.28 -5.89
CA GLU A 193 33.65 -3.08 -7.02
C GLU A 193 32.26 -3.66 -6.76
N GLU A 194 31.96 -4.00 -5.50
CA GLU A 194 30.64 -4.48 -5.08
C GLU A 194 30.19 -3.74 -3.81
N ILE A 195 28.88 -3.49 -3.69
CA ILE A 195 28.23 -2.90 -2.51
C ILE A 195 26.96 -3.70 -2.19
N ALA A 196 26.60 -3.78 -0.90
CA ALA A 196 25.41 -4.45 -0.41
C ALA A 196 25.34 -5.92 -0.88
N ASN A 197 26.37 -6.71 -0.53
CA ASN A 197 26.53 -8.10 -0.97
C ASN A 197 26.48 -8.29 -2.50
N GLY A 198 26.94 -7.28 -3.24
CA GLY A 198 26.99 -7.28 -4.71
C GLY A 198 25.67 -7.01 -5.40
N MET A 199 24.62 -6.64 -4.66
CA MET A 199 23.37 -6.11 -5.25
C MET A 199 23.62 -4.81 -6.03
N LEU A 200 24.73 -4.12 -5.73
CA LEU A 200 25.32 -3.13 -6.62
C LEU A 200 26.69 -3.64 -7.07
N ARG A 201 26.90 -3.85 -8.36
CA ARG A 201 28.16 -4.32 -8.92
C ARG A 201 28.67 -3.34 -9.95
N ARG A 202 29.94 -2.95 -9.86
CA ARG A 202 30.59 -2.10 -10.84
C ARG A 202 30.97 -2.94 -12.07
N LEU A 203 30.53 -2.52 -13.25
CA LEU A 203 30.92 -3.16 -14.50
C LEU A 203 32.34 -2.71 -14.91
N PRO A 204 33.16 -3.62 -15.45
CA PRO A 204 34.51 -3.28 -15.89
C PRO A 204 34.46 -2.29 -17.07
N GLU A 205 35.40 -1.32 -17.08
CA GLU A 205 35.42 -0.24 -18.08
C GLU A 205 35.66 -0.73 -19.51
N LYS A 206 36.14 -1.96 -19.70
CA LYS A 206 36.40 -2.56 -21.01
C LYS A 206 35.12 -2.88 -21.79
N ASP A 207 33.98 -3.02 -21.12
CA ASP A 207 32.75 -3.51 -21.75
C ASP A 207 31.87 -2.38 -22.31
N LEU A 208 32.22 -1.10 -22.10
CA LEU A 208 31.31 0.02 -22.40
C LEU A 208 32.03 1.25 -22.98
N THR A 209 31.47 1.81 -24.06
CA THR A 209 31.99 2.94 -24.84
C THR A 209 32.11 4.23 -24.02
N GLY A 210 33.30 4.49 -23.45
CA GLY A 210 33.77 5.84 -23.05
C GLY A 210 33.11 6.50 -21.82
N MET A 211 32.19 5.82 -21.13
CA MET A 211 31.55 6.33 -19.92
C MET A 211 32.20 5.76 -18.65
N LYS A 212 32.45 6.61 -17.64
CA LYS A 212 33.02 6.21 -16.34
C LYS A 212 31.90 5.89 -15.35
N ASN A 213 32.12 4.89 -14.47
CA ASN A 213 31.21 4.46 -13.38
C ASN A 213 29.90 3.76 -13.81
N HIS A 214 30.00 2.62 -14.51
CA HIS A 214 28.85 1.76 -14.76
C HIS A 214 28.58 0.83 -13.58
N TRP A 215 27.33 0.72 -13.18
CA TRP A 215 26.88 -0.11 -12.08
C TRP A 215 25.66 -0.91 -12.50
N ASP A 216 25.69 -2.21 -12.23
CA ASP A 216 24.52 -3.08 -12.23
C ASP A 216 23.80 -2.97 -10.90
N VAL A 217 22.47 -2.96 -10.96
CA VAL A 217 21.58 -2.87 -9.80
C VAL A 217 20.66 -4.08 -9.80
N ALA A 218 20.75 -4.90 -8.76
CA ALA A 218 19.83 -6.00 -8.54
C ALA A 218 18.45 -5.45 -8.14
N MET A 219 17.41 -5.80 -8.92
CA MET A 219 16.03 -5.39 -8.64
C MET A 219 15.36 -6.25 -7.56
N THR A 220 15.92 -7.42 -7.28
CA THR A 220 15.56 -8.32 -6.19
C THR A 220 16.78 -8.52 -5.28
N PRO A 221 16.60 -8.72 -3.97
CA PRO A 221 17.70 -9.06 -3.07
C PRO A 221 18.23 -10.46 -3.40
N PHE A 222 19.54 -10.65 -3.22
CA PHE A 222 20.18 -11.97 -3.31
C PHE A 222 20.00 -12.77 -2.02
N LEU A 223 20.33 -14.06 -2.05
CA LEU A 223 20.42 -14.84 -0.82
C LEU A 223 21.50 -14.27 0.11
N THR A 224 21.23 -14.29 1.42
CA THR A 224 22.26 -14.02 2.41
C THR A 224 23.26 -15.17 2.42
N ARG A 225 24.52 -14.89 2.77
CA ARG A 225 25.55 -15.94 2.89
C ARG A 225 25.18 -16.98 3.93
N HIS A 226 24.54 -16.58 5.04
CA HIS A 226 24.05 -17.54 6.03
C HIS A 226 23.01 -18.49 5.42
N ASP A 227 21.92 -17.98 4.86
CA ASP A 227 20.86 -18.80 4.26
C ASP A 227 21.39 -19.68 3.11
N ALA A 228 22.32 -19.16 2.29
CA ALA A 228 23.00 -19.97 1.27
C ALA A 228 23.86 -21.09 1.89
N SER A 229 24.55 -20.81 3.01
CA SER A 229 25.33 -21.82 3.75
C SER A 229 24.45 -22.91 4.37
N VAL A 230 23.27 -22.54 4.85
CA VAL A 230 22.25 -23.49 5.35
C VAL A 230 21.83 -24.43 4.23
N LEU A 231 21.48 -23.89 3.06
CA LEU A 231 21.10 -24.71 1.91
C LEU A 231 22.24 -25.63 1.45
N MET A 232 23.47 -25.13 1.39
CA MET A 232 24.65 -25.93 1.09
C MET A 232 24.84 -27.06 2.11
N HIS A 233 24.65 -26.79 3.40
CA HIS A 233 24.77 -27.80 4.45
C HIS A 233 23.72 -28.90 4.32
N ILE A 234 22.45 -28.52 4.08
CA ILE A 234 21.37 -29.48 3.85
C ILE A 234 21.68 -30.34 2.63
N LEU A 235 21.96 -29.71 1.48
CA LEU A 235 22.28 -30.42 0.24
C LEU A 235 23.50 -31.34 0.41
N SER A 236 24.58 -30.87 1.04
CA SER A 236 25.78 -31.68 1.27
C SER A 236 25.50 -32.94 2.09
N GLY A 237 24.55 -32.92 3.02
CA GLY A 237 24.18 -34.09 3.82
C GLY A 237 23.49 -35.18 3.01
N HIS A 238 22.67 -34.78 2.02
CA HIS A 238 21.96 -35.70 1.14
C HIS A 238 22.82 -36.16 -0.05
N LEU A 239 23.61 -35.25 -0.63
CA LEU A 239 24.48 -35.53 -1.77
C LEU A 239 25.69 -36.41 -1.39
N ALA A 240 26.02 -36.55 -0.11
CA ALA A 240 27.06 -37.46 0.36
C ALA A 240 26.83 -38.93 -0.03
N PHE A 241 25.58 -39.29 -0.37
CA PHE A 241 25.19 -40.64 -0.78
C PHE A 241 25.15 -40.83 -2.31
N ALA A 242 25.35 -39.77 -3.10
CA ALA A 242 25.33 -39.86 -4.56
C ALA A 242 26.63 -40.49 -5.09
N GLU A 243 26.52 -41.46 -5.99
CA GLU A 243 27.69 -42.09 -6.62
C GLU A 243 28.18 -41.29 -7.85
N ASN A 244 27.30 -40.54 -8.49
CA ASN A 244 27.59 -39.75 -9.68
C ASN A 244 26.75 -38.45 -9.76
N ALA A 245 27.06 -37.59 -10.73
CA ALA A 245 26.43 -36.27 -10.87
C ALA A 245 24.94 -36.35 -11.27
N ASP A 246 24.54 -37.35 -12.07
CA ASP A 246 23.16 -37.51 -12.51
C ASP A 246 22.27 -37.96 -11.34
N GLU A 247 22.72 -38.95 -10.55
CA GLU A 247 22.07 -39.36 -9.30
C GLU A 247 22.05 -38.21 -8.29
N GLY A 248 23.13 -37.44 -8.19
CA GLY A 248 23.18 -36.23 -7.37
C GLY A 248 22.14 -35.19 -7.78
N ALA A 249 21.88 -35.04 -9.08
CA ALA A 249 20.85 -34.14 -9.58
C ALA A 249 19.43 -34.61 -9.22
N GLU A 250 19.16 -35.93 -9.27
CA GLU A 250 17.89 -36.50 -8.83
C GLU A 250 17.67 -36.31 -7.31
N ILE A 251 18.68 -36.61 -6.50
CA ILE A 251 18.64 -36.39 -5.04
C ILE A 251 18.45 -34.91 -4.72
N ALA A 252 19.16 -34.01 -5.41
CA ALA A 252 19.00 -32.57 -5.22
C ALA A 252 17.57 -32.13 -5.55
N LEU A 253 16.97 -32.65 -6.62
CA LEU A 253 15.59 -32.34 -6.99
C LEU A 253 14.60 -32.75 -5.88
N GLU A 254 14.75 -33.94 -5.31
CA GLU A 254 13.92 -34.41 -4.18
C GLU A 254 14.08 -33.52 -2.95
N VAL A 255 15.32 -33.13 -2.61
CA VAL A 255 15.58 -32.23 -1.47
C VAL A 255 14.96 -30.85 -1.69
N LEU A 256 15.07 -30.29 -2.89
CA LEU A 256 14.43 -29.01 -3.21
C LEU A 256 12.90 -29.10 -3.11
N ALA A 257 12.30 -30.22 -3.52
CA ALA A 257 10.87 -30.45 -3.38
C ALA A 257 10.44 -30.50 -1.90
N ASP A 258 11.16 -31.22 -1.02
CA ASP A 258 10.90 -31.23 0.44
C ASP A 258 11.01 -29.83 1.05
N LEU A 259 12.05 -29.06 0.69
CA LEU A 259 12.21 -27.68 1.15
C LEU A 259 11.10 -26.75 0.64
N GLN A 260 10.54 -27.02 -0.54
CA GLN A 260 9.38 -26.31 -1.08
C GLN A 260 8.07 -26.64 -0.36
N GLU A 261 7.98 -27.73 0.39
CA GLU A 261 6.80 -28.04 1.21
C GLU A 261 6.91 -27.46 2.63
N ARG A 262 8.13 -27.28 3.14
CA ARG A 262 8.39 -26.80 4.51
C ARG A 262 8.37 -25.30 4.67
N SER A 263 8.09 -24.79 5.88
CA SER A 263 8.25 -23.35 6.13
C SER A 263 9.73 -22.96 6.14
N PRO A 264 10.17 -21.89 5.44
CA PRO A 264 11.56 -21.44 5.46
C PRO A 264 12.14 -21.18 6.85
N ALA A 265 11.31 -20.74 7.81
CA ALA A 265 11.74 -20.52 9.19
C ALA A 265 12.16 -21.81 9.91
N GLU A 266 11.73 -22.99 9.45
CA GLU A 266 12.07 -24.28 10.09
C GLU A 266 13.53 -24.68 9.88
N TYR A 267 14.17 -24.21 8.80
CA TYR A 267 15.52 -24.62 8.44
C TYR A 267 16.51 -23.45 8.32
N LEU A 268 16.05 -22.23 8.00
CA LEU A 268 16.96 -21.08 7.78
C LEU A 268 17.57 -20.49 9.04
N ASP A 269 16.95 -20.66 10.21
CA ASP A 269 17.40 -20.02 11.45
C ASP A 269 18.33 -20.96 12.27
N GLY A 270 18.89 -21.99 11.63
CA GLY A 270 19.83 -22.93 12.25
C GLY A 270 21.25 -22.35 12.43
N GLU A 271 21.93 -22.72 13.51
CA GLU A 271 23.31 -22.30 13.77
C GLU A 271 24.31 -23.07 12.89
N ILE A 272 24.67 -22.51 11.74
CA ILE A 272 25.60 -23.13 10.77
C ILE A 272 26.79 -22.19 10.48
N PRO A 273 28.02 -22.72 10.35
CA PRO A 273 29.17 -21.93 9.92
C PRO A 273 28.94 -21.27 8.56
N VAL A 274 29.12 -19.95 8.50
CA VAL A 274 28.89 -19.18 7.27
C VAL A 274 30.07 -19.31 6.31
N HIS A 275 29.81 -19.76 5.08
CA HIS A 275 30.80 -19.80 4.01
C HIS A 275 31.08 -18.39 3.47
N LYS A 276 32.36 -18.00 3.41
CA LYS A 276 32.77 -16.66 2.96
C LYS A 276 32.38 -16.34 1.52
N ASN A 277 32.38 -17.36 0.66
CA ASN A 277 32.07 -17.26 -0.77
C ASN A 277 30.77 -17.99 -1.10
N ALA A 278 29.78 -17.92 -0.21
CA ALA A 278 28.46 -18.50 -0.46
C ALA A 278 27.85 -17.89 -1.74
N ALA A 279 27.23 -18.75 -2.54
CA ALA A 279 26.57 -18.36 -3.77
C ALA A 279 25.35 -17.45 -3.49
N LYS A 280 25.03 -16.59 -4.47
CA LYS A 280 23.98 -15.56 -4.36
C LYS A 280 22.59 -16.08 -4.78
N HIS A 281 22.57 -17.14 -5.59
CA HIS A 281 21.37 -17.78 -6.13
C HIS A 281 21.37 -19.29 -5.82
N VAL A 282 20.19 -19.89 -5.68
CA VAL A 282 20.04 -21.34 -5.44
C VAL A 282 20.64 -22.14 -6.60
N VAL A 283 20.44 -21.69 -7.83
CA VAL A 283 21.00 -22.31 -9.04
C VAL A 283 22.53 -22.37 -8.98
N ASP A 284 23.17 -21.30 -8.50
CA ASP A 284 24.63 -21.25 -8.35
C ASP A 284 25.12 -22.19 -7.24
N ILE A 285 24.33 -22.36 -6.16
CA ILE A 285 24.60 -23.36 -5.11
C ILE A 285 24.59 -24.76 -5.72
N LEU A 286 23.58 -25.09 -6.53
CA LEU A 286 23.45 -26.40 -7.16
C LEU A 286 24.63 -26.69 -8.09
N ARG A 287 25.02 -25.72 -8.93
CA ARG A 287 26.20 -25.84 -9.80
C ARG A 287 27.47 -26.11 -9.00
N GLN A 288 27.66 -25.38 -7.91
CA GLN A 288 28.83 -25.54 -7.04
C GLN A 288 28.85 -26.92 -6.35
N MET A 289 27.70 -27.42 -5.89
CA MET A 289 27.63 -28.68 -5.15
C MET A 289 27.71 -29.92 -6.05
N LEU A 290 27.21 -29.82 -7.28
CA LEU A 290 27.24 -30.93 -8.25
C LEU A 290 28.48 -30.90 -9.18
N ASP A 291 29.34 -29.88 -9.05
CA ASP A 291 30.47 -29.60 -9.97
C ASP A 291 30.03 -29.57 -11.46
N TRP A 292 28.85 -29.00 -11.71
CA TRP A 292 28.21 -29.02 -13.03
C TRP A 292 28.70 -27.87 -13.90
N GLN A 293 29.46 -28.17 -14.95
CA GLN A 293 30.08 -27.16 -15.83
C GLN A 293 29.21 -26.72 -17.02
N GLY A 294 28.01 -27.29 -17.19
CA GLY A 294 27.07 -26.97 -18.27
C GLY A 294 25.72 -26.40 -17.80
N ASP A 295 24.74 -26.45 -18.70
CA ASP A 295 23.35 -26.16 -18.32
C ASP A 295 22.83 -27.25 -17.38
N LEU A 296 22.21 -26.83 -16.28
CA LEU A 296 21.58 -27.75 -15.35
C LEU A 296 20.37 -28.42 -16.03
N PRO A 297 20.01 -29.65 -15.62
CA PRO A 297 18.76 -30.25 -16.05
C PRO A 297 17.58 -29.31 -15.80
N GLY A 298 16.68 -29.17 -16.79
CA GLY A 298 15.61 -28.16 -16.75
C GLY A 298 14.74 -28.24 -15.49
N ALA A 299 14.36 -29.45 -15.08
CA ALA A 299 13.59 -29.67 -13.85
C ALA A 299 14.33 -29.19 -12.58
N LEU A 300 15.65 -29.41 -12.51
CA LEU A 300 16.48 -28.98 -11.39
C LEU A 300 16.66 -27.45 -11.38
N TYR A 301 16.83 -26.85 -12.55
CA TYR A 301 16.89 -25.40 -12.69
C TYR A 301 15.57 -24.74 -12.23
N GLU A 302 14.43 -25.23 -12.72
CA GLU A 302 13.10 -24.75 -12.34
C GLU A 302 12.83 -24.91 -10.84
N ALA A 303 13.20 -26.05 -10.25
CA ALA A 303 13.08 -26.28 -8.82
C ALA A 303 13.96 -25.32 -8.00
N GLY A 304 15.16 -25.00 -8.49
CA GLY A 304 16.06 -24.02 -7.88
C GLY A 304 15.46 -22.61 -7.90
N GLU A 305 14.98 -22.14 -9.06
CA GLU A 305 14.30 -20.85 -9.20
C GLU A 305 13.04 -20.76 -8.34
N ALA A 306 12.23 -21.82 -8.29
CA ALA A 306 11.02 -21.87 -7.48
C ALA A 306 11.32 -21.84 -5.98
N LEU A 307 12.37 -22.54 -5.52
CA LEU A 307 12.81 -22.45 -4.12
C LEU A 307 13.33 -21.05 -3.80
N GLU A 308 14.15 -20.45 -4.67
CA GLU A 308 14.65 -19.08 -4.47
C GLU A 308 13.50 -18.08 -4.37
N ALA A 309 12.55 -18.14 -5.30
CA ALA A 309 11.37 -17.28 -5.28
C ALA A 309 10.56 -17.47 -3.98
N LYS A 310 10.38 -18.71 -3.51
CA LYS A 310 9.73 -18.98 -2.23
C LYS A 310 10.48 -18.35 -1.06
N LEU A 311 11.80 -18.52 -0.99
CA LEU A 311 12.65 -17.96 0.06
C LEU A 311 12.56 -16.44 0.12
N LEU A 312 12.69 -15.77 -1.03
CA LEU A 312 12.67 -14.31 -1.11
C LEU A 312 11.29 -13.72 -0.79
N ASN A 313 10.20 -14.45 -1.07
CA ASN A 313 8.83 -14.02 -0.78
C ASN A 313 8.33 -14.42 0.62
N ALA A 314 9.03 -15.31 1.32
CA ALA A 314 8.59 -15.86 2.62
C ALA A 314 8.41 -14.80 3.72
N TYR A 315 9.11 -13.67 3.60
CA TYR A 315 9.12 -12.59 4.61
C TYR A 315 8.21 -11.42 4.23
N GLY A 316 7.27 -11.63 3.31
CA GLY A 316 6.33 -10.60 2.87
C GLY A 316 7.01 -9.41 2.17
N LYS A 317 6.38 -8.24 2.28
CA LYS A 317 6.85 -7.00 1.65
C LYS A 317 6.98 -5.89 2.68
N VAL A 318 8.02 -5.10 2.53
CA VAL A 318 8.29 -3.90 3.34
C VAL A 318 7.89 -2.68 2.53
N VAL A 319 7.04 -1.84 3.14
CA VAL A 319 6.52 -0.61 2.55
C VAL A 319 7.16 0.58 3.28
N ILE A 320 7.80 1.47 2.52
CA ILE A 320 8.42 2.68 3.07
C ILE A 320 7.88 3.87 2.31
N THR A 321 7.23 4.82 2.98
CA THR A 321 6.71 6.00 2.29
C THR A 321 7.86 6.91 1.84
N HIS A 322 7.67 7.60 0.72
CA HIS A 322 8.58 8.64 0.27
C HIS A 322 8.69 9.74 1.35
N HIS A 323 7.58 10.08 2.00
CA HIS A 323 7.53 11.10 3.05
C HIS A 323 8.45 10.77 4.22
N PHE A 324 8.46 9.51 4.67
CA PHE A 324 9.36 9.07 5.72
C PHE A 324 10.83 9.32 5.35
N LEU A 325 11.23 8.95 4.13
CA LEU A 325 12.61 9.09 3.66
C LEU A 325 13.02 10.55 3.39
N THR A 326 12.11 11.39 2.86
CA THR A 326 12.48 12.72 2.37
C THR A 326 12.18 13.86 3.33
N GLU A 327 11.24 13.70 4.28
CA GLU A 327 10.84 14.75 5.22
C GLU A 327 11.14 14.32 6.67
N VAL A 328 10.67 13.14 7.09
CA VAL A 328 10.75 12.69 8.49
C VAL A 328 12.18 12.38 8.92
N VAL A 329 12.89 11.54 8.15
CA VAL A 329 14.28 11.16 8.45
C VAL A 329 15.21 12.38 8.53
N PRO A 330 15.18 13.33 7.56
CA PRO A 330 15.96 14.56 7.65
C PRO A 330 15.54 15.48 8.80
N PHE A 331 14.25 15.60 9.10
CA PHE A 331 13.75 16.48 10.16
C PHE A 331 14.20 16.03 11.56
N PHE A 332 14.05 14.74 11.86
CA PHE A 332 14.47 14.17 13.15
C PHE A 332 15.98 13.86 13.20
N GLU A 333 16.72 14.14 12.12
CA GLU A 333 18.15 13.84 11.99
C GLU A 333 18.46 12.38 12.38
N LEU A 334 17.67 11.45 11.82
CA LEU A 334 17.84 10.03 12.08
C LEU A 334 19.08 9.52 11.35
N THR A 335 19.90 8.74 12.05
CA THR A 335 21.01 8.02 11.39
C THR A 335 20.46 6.92 10.49
N GLN A 336 21.26 6.44 9.53
CA GLN A 336 20.86 5.32 8.67
C GLN A 336 20.49 4.07 9.48
N ALA A 337 21.23 3.80 10.56
CA ALA A 337 20.95 2.69 11.46
C ALA A 337 19.63 2.88 12.23
N GLN A 338 19.30 4.10 12.67
CA GLN A 338 18.02 4.39 13.31
C GLN A 338 16.84 4.27 12.33
N MET A 339 17.01 4.79 11.11
CA MET A 339 16.01 4.68 10.04
C MET A 339 15.68 3.22 9.73
N TRP A 340 16.68 2.39 9.48
CA TRP A 340 16.46 0.96 9.20
C TRP A 340 15.95 0.19 10.40
N ALA A 341 16.32 0.56 11.63
CA ALA A 341 15.73 -0.01 12.83
C ALA A 341 14.22 0.27 12.90
N ILE A 342 13.79 1.50 12.61
CA ILE A 342 12.36 1.85 12.58
C ILE A 342 11.64 1.05 11.48
N ILE A 343 12.21 0.98 10.28
CA ILE A 343 11.63 0.21 9.16
C ILE A 343 11.48 -1.27 9.53
N ALA A 344 12.53 -1.88 10.08
CA ALA A 344 12.52 -3.29 10.44
C ALA A 344 11.56 -3.59 11.60
N LEU A 345 11.40 -2.68 12.56
CA LEU A 345 10.49 -2.89 13.69
C LEU A 345 9.02 -2.66 13.32
N ARG A 346 8.74 -1.73 12.39
CA ARG A 346 7.41 -1.60 11.77
C ARG A 346 6.99 -2.88 11.05
N ASP A 347 7.96 -3.63 10.53
CA ASP A 347 7.71 -4.90 9.87
C ASP A 347 7.39 -6.06 10.86
N ARG A 348 7.65 -5.90 12.16
CA ARG A 348 7.57 -6.97 13.16
C ARG A 348 6.39 -6.84 14.13
N LEU A 349 5.34 -6.12 13.75
CA LEU A 349 4.13 -6.02 14.55
C LEU A 349 3.45 -7.37 14.76
N VAL A 350 2.74 -7.50 15.88
CA VAL A 350 1.91 -8.66 16.16
C VAL A 350 0.68 -8.61 15.27
N TYR A 351 0.45 -9.68 14.53
CA TYR A 351 -0.75 -9.86 13.72
C TYR A 351 -1.63 -10.94 14.34
N ASP A 352 -2.86 -10.56 14.69
CA ASP A 352 -3.87 -11.49 15.15
C ASP A 352 -4.56 -12.13 13.94
N TYR A 353 -4.19 -13.38 13.65
CA TYR A 353 -4.76 -14.14 12.54
C TYR A 353 -6.23 -14.53 12.75
N GLN A 354 -6.73 -14.52 14.00
CA GLN A 354 -8.13 -14.86 14.28
C GLN A 354 -9.06 -13.68 13.96
N ASN A 355 -8.64 -12.47 14.35
CA ASN A 355 -9.43 -11.25 14.18
C ASN A 355 -9.02 -10.42 12.96
N GLY A 356 -7.93 -10.77 12.30
CA GLY A 356 -7.40 -10.04 11.15
C GLY A 356 -6.78 -8.68 11.49
N ILE A 357 -6.45 -8.45 12.77
CA ILE A 357 -6.01 -7.15 13.27
C ILE A 357 -4.48 -7.13 13.40
N GLU A 358 -3.84 -6.16 12.77
CA GLU A 358 -2.44 -5.82 13.04
C GLU A 358 -2.39 -4.87 14.25
N HIS A 359 -1.74 -5.29 15.33
CA HIS A 359 -1.61 -4.48 16.53
C HIS A 359 -0.47 -3.47 16.39
N ASP A 360 -0.59 -2.30 17.01
CA ASP A 360 0.44 -1.25 17.03
C ASP A 360 1.60 -1.54 18.00
N TYR A 361 1.74 -2.78 18.45
CA TYR A 361 2.83 -3.21 19.32
C TYR A 361 3.53 -4.47 18.78
N LEU A 362 4.78 -4.64 19.21
CA LEU A 362 5.55 -5.86 19.00
C LEU A 362 5.85 -6.53 20.34
N LYS A 363 6.02 -7.85 20.28
CA LYS A 363 6.37 -8.71 21.41
C LYS A 363 7.86 -9.06 21.32
N ALA A 364 8.67 -8.60 22.27
CA ALA A 364 10.11 -8.84 22.29
C ALA A 364 10.49 -9.77 23.45
N ASP A 365 10.81 -11.04 23.15
CA ASP A 365 11.05 -12.09 24.16
C ASP A 365 12.20 -11.77 25.14
N HIS A 366 13.21 -11.03 24.68
CA HIS A 366 14.36 -10.59 25.48
C HIS A 366 14.50 -9.06 25.41
N GLY A 367 13.37 -8.35 25.29
CA GLY A 367 13.30 -6.90 25.21
C GLY A 367 14.23 -6.31 24.15
N ALA A 368 15.13 -5.40 24.57
CA ALA A 368 16.05 -4.71 23.67
C ALA A 368 17.03 -5.64 22.91
N GLU A 369 17.27 -6.86 23.40
CA GLU A 369 18.15 -7.83 22.74
C GLU A 369 17.46 -8.43 21.51
N THR A 370 16.17 -8.73 21.61
CA THR A 370 15.34 -9.15 20.47
C THR A 370 15.29 -8.05 19.40
N LEU A 371 15.07 -6.79 19.80
CA LEU A 371 15.09 -5.67 18.85
C LEU A 371 16.44 -5.53 18.15
N ALA A 372 17.53 -5.68 18.90
CA ALA A 372 18.89 -5.61 18.37
C ALA A 372 19.15 -6.73 17.35
N ALA A 373 18.69 -7.95 17.63
CA ALA A 373 18.80 -9.08 16.71
C ALA A 373 18.03 -8.82 15.40
N TRP A 374 16.78 -8.35 15.46
CA TRP A 374 15.98 -8.10 14.26
C TRP A 374 16.47 -6.94 13.40
N THR A 375 17.10 -5.95 14.02
CA THR A 375 17.57 -4.74 13.32
C THR A 375 19.04 -4.83 12.89
N GLY A 376 19.77 -5.86 13.34
CA GLY A 376 21.19 -6.02 13.05
C GLY A 376 22.11 -5.06 13.81
N VAL A 377 21.60 -4.33 14.81
CA VAL A 377 22.39 -3.35 15.56
C VAL A 377 22.77 -3.87 16.95
N SER A 378 23.62 -3.14 17.68
CA SER A 378 24.00 -3.55 19.04
C SER A 378 22.87 -3.27 20.04
N THR A 379 22.71 -4.14 21.03
CA THR A 379 21.78 -3.93 22.16
C THR A 379 22.01 -2.60 22.87
N LYS A 380 23.29 -2.20 23.00
CA LYS A 380 23.66 -0.90 23.57
C LYS A 380 23.12 0.28 22.76
N SER A 381 23.14 0.17 21.43
CA SER A 381 22.60 1.19 20.54
C SER A 381 21.08 1.30 20.70
N ILE A 382 20.35 0.18 20.68
CA ILE A 382 18.89 0.17 20.87
C ILE A 382 18.51 0.79 22.21
N ARG A 383 19.11 0.34 23.33
CA ARG A 383 18.83 0.90 24.66
C ARG A 383 19.07 2.40 24.70
N ARG A 384 20.16 2.87 24.08
CA ARG A 384 20.46 4.31 23.97
C ARG A 384 19.41 5.05 23.15
N TRP A 385 18.95 4.49 22.03
CA TRP A 385 17.97 5.12 21.15
C TRP A 385 16.59 5.19 21.77
N LEU A 386 16.14 4.15 22.47
CA LEU A 386 14.86 4.16 23.18
C LEU A 386 14.77 5.29 24.23
N ALA A 387 15.91 5.74 24.77
CA ALA A 387 15.98 6.89 25.67
C ALA A 387 16.04 8.25 24.94
N MET A 388 16.18 8.29 23.61
CA MET A 388 16.23 9.54 22.84
C MET A 388 14.82 10.00 22.49
N PRO A 389 14.45 11.27 22.78
CA PRO A 389 13.13 11.80 22.45
C PRO A 389 12.75 11.63 20.98
N LYS A 390 13.69 11.86 20.05
CA LYS A 390 13.47 11.73 18.60
C LYS A 390 13.14 10.32 18.13
N PHE A 391 13.73 9.29 18.74
CA PHE A 391 13.48 7.90 18.36
C PHE A 391 12.23 7.37 19.08
N SER A 392 11.98 7.83 20.30
CA SER A 392 10.78 7.48 21.07
C SER A 392 9.46 7.94 20.44
N GLN A 393 9.50 8.86 19.47
CA GLN A 393 8.34 9.21 18.64
C GLN A 393 7.85 8.03 17.79
N PHE A 394 8.72 7.08 17.49
CA PHE A 394 8.42 5.92 16.63
C PHE A 394 8.22 4.65 17.45
N ILE A 395 9.07 4.43 18.45
CA ILE A 395 9.09 3.19 19.23
C ILE A 395 9.22 3.54 20.71
N ARG A 396 8.27 3.10 21.53
CA ARG A 396 8.28 3.32 22.98
C ARG A 396 7.86 2.07 23.74
N PRO A 397 8.26 1.90 25.02
CA PRO A 397 7.73 0.83 25.85
C PRO A 397 6.20 0.92 25.90
N TYR A 398 5.52 -0.21 25.74
CA TYR A 398 4.07 -0.29 25.84
C TYR A 398 3.69 -0.33 27.34
N PRO A 399 2.66 0.41 27.80
CA PRO A 399 2.28 0.41 29.22
C PRO A 399 1.78 -0.96 29.68
N ASP A 400 2.25 -1.43 30.85
CA ASP A 400 2.02 -2.78 31.40
C ASP A 400 0.55 -3.17 31.62
N GLN A 401 -0.38 -2.22 31.62
CA GLN A 401 -1.77 -2.42 32.06
C GLN A 401 -2.69 -3.14 31.05
N ALA A 402 -2.20 -3.53 29.86
CA ALA A 402 -3.07 -4.03 28.79
C ALA A 402 -3.14 -5.57 28.68
N HIS A 403 -2.27 -6.34 29.35
CA HIS A 403 -2.16 -7.78 29.16
C HIS A 403 -1.93 -8.53 30.49
N GLU A 404 -2.87 -8.43 31.45
CA GLU A 404 -2.69 -8.96 32.81
C GLU A 404 -2.85 -10.49 32.94
N GLU A 405 -3.54 -11.20 32.02
CA GLU A 405 -3.91 -12.61 32.26
C GLU A 405 -2.97 -13.68 31.65
N GLU A 406 -2.13 -13.34 30.66
CA GLU A 406 -1.21 -14.30 30.00
C GLU A 406 0.29 -13.92 30.07
N SER A 407 0.64 -12.78 30.69
CA SER A 407 1.95 -12.13 30.47
C SER A 407 2.97 -12.22 31.62
N SER A 408 2.56 -12.52 32.86
CA SER A 408 3.44 -12.35 34.03
C SER A 408 4.70 -13.21 33.97
N THR A 409 4.58 -14.50 33.64
CA THR A 409 5.73 -15.42 33.55
C THR A 409 6.66 -15.11 32.37
N TRP A 410 6.12 -14.58 31.26
CA TRP A 410 6.90 -14.19 30.09
C TRP A 410 7.64 -12.87 30.32
N GLN A 411 6.99 -11.88 30.93
CA GLN A 411 7.64 -10.63 31.34
C GLN A 411 8.72 -10.86 32.40
N GLU A 412 8.49 -11.78 33.36
CA GLU A 412 9.50 -12.22 34.32
C GLU A 412 10.72 -12.86 33.66
N SER A 413 10.54 -13.51 32.50
CA SER A 413 11.64 -14.07 31.69
C SER A 413 12.40 -13.03 30.84
N GLY A 414 12.04 -11.75 30.95
CA GLY A 414 12.67 -10.64 30.22
C GLY A 414 11.88 -10.15 28.99
N GLY A 415 10.65 -10.62 28.82
CA GLY A 415 9.74 -10.21 27.75
C GLY A 415 9.26 -8.76 27.92
N VAL A 416 9.26 -7.98 26.83
CA VAL A 416 8.82 -6.58 26.84
C VAL A 416 7.95 -6.29 25.61
N PHE A 417 6.85 -5.56 25.81
CA PHE A 417 6.06 -5.00 24.72
C PHE A 417 6.57 -3.61 24.35
N TYR A 418 6.65 -3.34 23.05
CA TYR A 418 6.96 -2.01 22.53
C TYR A 418 5.85 -1.56 21.60
N GLN A 419 5.33 -0.35 21.83
CA GLN A 419 4.48 0.32 20.86
C GLN A 419 5.33 0.81 19.69
N VAL A 420 4.86 0.58 18.47
CA VAL A 420 5.51 1.01 17.23
C VAL A 420 4.50 1.78 16.39
N LEU A 421 4.81 3.04 16.12
CA LEU A 421 3.95 3.90 15.31
C LEU A 421 4.05 3.52 13.83
N GLN A 422 2.95 3.06 13.26
CA GLN A 422 2.84 2.66 11.85
C GLN A 422 2.86 3.85 10.90
N THR A 423 2.16 4.93 11.24
CA THR A 423 2.15 6.17 10.45
C THR A 423 3.32 7.07 10.80
N GLU A 424 3.63 8.04 9.93
CA GLU A 424 4.64 9.06 10.26
C GLU A 424 4.15 9.99 11.37
N PRO A 425 4.97 10.22 12.41
CA PRO A 425 4.62 11.21 13.42
C PRO A 425 4.64 12.61 12.77
N PRO A 426 3.73 13.51 13.18
CA PRO A 426 3.84 14.92 12.82
C PRO A 426 5.21 15.47 13.22
N LEU A 427 5.78 16.33 12.37
CA LEU A 427 7.04 17.02 12.63
C LEU A 427 6.89 18.04 13.77
N ALA A 428 5.72 18.67 13.86
CA ALA A 428 5.35 19.58 14.94
C ALA A 428 3.82 19.68 15.07
N TYR A 429 3.37 20.38 16.10
CA TYR A 429 1.98 20.83 16.25
C TYR A 429 1.96 22.35 16.34
N ILE A 430 0.95 22.97 15.71
CA ILE A 430 0.63 24.38 15.87
C ILE A 430 -0.74 24.52 16.52
N GLU A 431 -0.91 25.54 17.34
CA GLU A 431 -2.21 25.86 17.91
C GLU A 431 -3.11 26.53 16.87
N GLY A 432 -4.30 25.96 16.68
CA GLY A 432 -5.37 26.50 15.87
C GLY A 432 -6.04 27.68 16.56
N ALA A 433 -6.85 28.42 15.79
CA ALA A 433 -7.60 29.58 16.31
C ALA A 433 -8.61 29.21 17.42
N ASP A 434 -8.97 27.93 17.52
CA ASP A 434 -9.85 27.33 18.52
C ASP A 434 -9.07 26.65 19.68
N GLY A 435 -7.73 26.76 19.70
CA GLY A 435 -6.87 26.08 20.66
C GLY A 435 -6.60 24.60 20.34
N SER A 436 -7.09 24.08 19.20
CA SER A 436 -6.79 22.70 18.77
C SER A 436 -5.33 22.56 18.32
N LEU A 437 -4.70 21.43 18.61
CA LEU A 437 -3.34 21.14 18.11
C LEU A 437 -3.44 20.60 16.69
N ILE A 438 -3.07 21.44 15.72
CA ILE A 438 -3.05 21.08 14.30
C ILE A 438 -1.66 20.54 13.97
N PRO A 439 -1.52 19.32 13.44
CA PRO A 439 -0.20 18.78 13.19
C PRO A 439 0.41 19.35 11.91
N ILE A 440 1.73 19.24 11.79
CA ILE A 440 2.52 19.68 10.64
C ILE A 440 3.37 18.51 10.15
N TRP A 441 3.35 18.25 8.85
CA TRP A 441 4.07 17.12 8.25
C TRP A 441 5.18 17.55 7.30
N ARG A 442 5.21 18.81 6.82
CA ARG A 442 6.31 19.31 5.97
C ARG A 442 7.08 20.40 6.68
N LYS A 443 8.41 20.38 6.54
CA LYS A 443 9.28 21.39 7.17
C LYS A 443 8.91 22.82 6.72
N ARG A 444 8.52 22.99 5.46
CA ARG A 444 8.15 24.29 4.89
C ARG A 444 6.85 24.89 5.45
N ASP A 445 6.03 24.06 6.11
CA ASP A 445 4.75 24.46 6.67
C ASP A 445 4.91 24.89 8.15
N LEU A 446 6.13 24.80 8.72
CA LEU A 446 6.46 25.29 10.06
C LEU A 446 6.41 26.82 10.11
N PRO A 447 5.94 27.42 11.21
CA PRO A 447 6.01 28.86 11.41
C PRO A 447 7.46 29.35 11.33
N ALA A 448 7.70 30.45 10.63
CA ALA A 448 9.00 31.12 10.67
C ALA A 448 9.26 31.61 12.09
N GLU A 449 10.35 31.17 12.72
CA GLU A 449 10.72 31.62 14.07
C GLU A 449 10.84 33.15 14.11
N GLN A 450 10.00 33.81 14.92
CA GLN A 450 10.16 35.22 15.24
C GLN A 450 11.28 35.36 16.28
N GLY A 451 12.49 35.68 15.82
CA GLY A 451 13.55 36.23 16.68
C GLY A 451 14.84 35.41 16.77
N THR A 452 15.68 35.50 15.76
CA THR A 452 16.97 36.23 15.82
C THR A 452 17.57 36.18 14.42
N ASP A 453 18.11 37.31 13.99
CA ASP A 453 18.66 37.54 12.64
C ASP A 453 20.01 36.83 12.44
N ARG A 454 20.08 35.52 12.79
CA ARG A 454 21.31 34.72 12.74
C ARG A 454 21.18 33.33 12.13
N ASP A 455 20.01 32.89 11.67
CA ASP A 455 19.90 31.56 11.06
C ASP A 455 19.17 31.49 9.70
N ARG A 456 19.31 32.55 8.89
CA ARG A 456 19.22 32.43 7.41
C ARG A 456 20.50 31.81 6.83
N SER A 457 21.00 30.74 7.43
CA SER A 457 22.22 30.03 7.04
C SER A 457 22.07 28.51 7.05
N VAL A 458 20.99 27.98 6.46
CA VAL A 458 20.96 26.54 6.06
C VAL A 458 20.80 26.36 4.54
N ASP A 459 20.88 27.44 3.76
CA ASP A 459 21.08 27.39 2.30
C ASP A 459 22.54 27.69 1.87
N LYS A 460 23.50 27.70 2.81
CA LYS A 460 24.92 27.68 2.46
C LYS A 460 25.35 26.26 2.16
N VAL A 461 25.11 25.90 0.90
CA VAL A 461 26.07 25.20 0.06
C VAL A 461 27.49 25.43 0.58
N ILE A 462 28.20 24.35 0.88
CA ILE A 462 29.66 24.34 1.03
C ILE A 462 30.23 24.82 -0.32
N GLN A 463 30.39 26.13 -0.46
CA GLN A 463 31.22 26.77 -1.46
C GLN A 463 32.64 26.79 -0.90
N VAL A 464 33.44 25.81 -1.29
CA VAL A 464 34.89 26.01 -1.37
C VAL A 464 35.16 26.60 -2.75
N GLY A 465 35.96 27.66 -2.77
CA GLY A 465 35.93 28.72 -3.78
C GLY A 465 36.23 28.29 -5.22
N GLY A 466 35.54 29.00 -6.12
CA GLY A 466 35.67 28.94 -7.58
C GLY A 466 34.49 29.69 -8.18
N GLN A 467 34.75 30.66 -9.07
CA GLN A 467 33.84 31.70 -9.58
C GLN A 467 32.43 31.25 -10.02
N PRO A 468 31.44 32.17 -9.99
CA PRO A 468 30.06 31.85 -10.34
C PRO A 468 29.90 31.77 -11.85
N ASP A 469 29.67 30.56 -12.38
CA ASP A 469 29.11 30.41 -13.71
C ASP A 469 27.58 30.56 -13.63
N THR A 470 27.08 31.61 -14.28
CA THR A 470 25.66 31.85 -14.53
C THR A 470 25.11 30.74 -15.42
N GLY A 471 24.52 29.72 -14.81
CA GLY A 471 23.88 28.59 -15.48
C GLY A 471 22.47 28.35 -14.95
N LEU A 472 21.49 28.59 -15.82
CA LEU A 472 20.05 28.36 -15.71
C LEU A 472 19.59 27.38 -14.63
N ARG A 473 18.70 27.87 -13.74
CA ARG A 473 17.67 27.05 -13.07
C ARG A 473 16.81 26.40 -14.16
N THR A 474 17.16 25.18 -14.57
CA THR A 474 16.26 24.37 -15.40
C THR A 474 15.04 24.00 -14.58
N ALA A 475 13.88 24.32 -15.14
CA ALA A 475 12.59 23.98 -14.58
C ALA A 475 12.50 22.47 -14.31
N TRP A 476 12.08 22.13 -13.10
CA TRP A 476 11.81 20.78 -12.63
C TRP A 476 10.91 20.04 -13.61
N ASP A 477 11.36 18.89 -14.08
CA ASP A 477 10.54 18.03 -14.93
C ASP A 477 9.51 17.28 -14.06
N ARG A 478 8.33 17.88 -13.95
CA ARG A 478 7.12 17.30 -13.32
C ARG A 478 6.64 16.01 -14.02
N SER A 479 7.28 15.57 -15.12
CA SER A 479 6.91 14.33 -15.82
C SER A 479 7.11 13.06 -14.97
N SER A 480 8.06 13.09 -14.03
CA SER A 480 8.32 11.96 -13.11
C SER A 480 7.32 11.88 -11.94
N ASP A 481 6.45 12.88 -11.78
CA ASP A 481 5.38 12.94 -10.77
C ASP A 481 4.02 12.46 -11.29
N ARG A 482 3.91 12.00 -12.54
CA ARG A 482 2.67 11.42 -13.06
C ARG A 482 2.48 10.01 -12.48
N VAL A 483 1.51 9.90 -11.58
CA VAL A 483 0.84 8.62 -11.30
C VAL A 483 0.28 8.15 -12.64
N GLY A 484 0.82 7.08 -13.20
CA GLY A 484 0.18 6.40 -14.31
C GLY A 484 -1.16 5.89 -13.80
N GLN A 485 -2.26 6.48 -14.28
CA GLN A 485 -3.56 5.81 -14.21
C GLN A 485 -3.43 4.57 -15.08
N VAL A 486 -3.20 3.42 -14.45
CA VAL A 486 -3.28 2.13 -15.12
C VAL A 486 -4.77 1.80 -15.19
N SER A 487 -5.33 1.91 -16.39
CA SER A 487 -6.59 1.29 -16.73
C SER A 487 -6.38 -0.23 -16.84
N GLY A 488 -7.15 -0.99 -16.06
CA GLY A 488 -7.64 -2.32 -16.40
C GLY A 488 -6.62 -3.37 -16.87
N GLN A 489 -5.88 -3.96 -15.93
CA GLN A 489 -5.83 -5.42 -15.79
C GLN A 489 -5.86 -5.70 -14.29
N GLY A 490 -6.72 -6.62 -13.85
CA GLY A 490 -6.89 -6.96 -12.45
C GLY A 490 -5.57 -7.45 -11.86
N GLU A 491 -4.84 -6.55 -11.20
CA GLU A 491 -3.94 -6.95 -10.14
C GLU A 491 -4.83 -7.65 -9.10
N PRO A 492 -4.49 -8.88 -8.65
CA PRO A 492 -5.17 -9.43 -7.50
C PRO A 492 -5.07 -8.37 -6.38
N PRO A 493 -6.13 -8.17 -5.58
CA PRO A 493 -6.08 -7.23 -4.47
C PRO A 493 -4.79 -7.48 -3.67
N LEU A 494 -4.26 -6.44 -3.02
CA LEU A 494 -3.07 -6.47 -2.16
C LEU A 494 -3.25 -7.39 -0.92
N ASN A 495 -3.82 -8.58 -1.09
CA ASN A 495 -4.04 -9.67 -0.15
C ASN A 495 -2.75 -10.32 0.34
N ASN A 496 -1.58 -9.81 -0.04
CA ASN A 496 -0.28 -10.26 0.47
C ASN A 496 0.31 -9.31 1.54
N LEU A 497 -0.51 -8.42 2.11
CA LEU A 497 -0.16 -7.71 3.36
C LEU A 497 -0.22 -8.63 4.59
N PHE A 498 -0.73 -9.85 4.45
CA PHE A 498 -0.65 -10.87 5.48
C PHE A 498 0.69 -11.56 5.40
N LYS A 499 1.61 -11.18 6.30
CA LYS A 499 2.89 -11.87 6.49
C LYS A 499 2.62 -13.25 7.08
N PRO A 500 2.91 -14.37 6.38
CA PRO A 500 3.14 -15.60 7.09
C PRO A 500 4.53 -15.49 7.75
N LEU A 501 4.69 -16.08 8.94
CA LEU A 501 5.96 -16.20 9.68
C LEU A 501 6.31 -15.04 10.63
N GLN A 502 5.46 -14.84 11.64
CA GLN A 502 6.02 -14.77 13.00
C GLN A 502 6.02 -16.20 13.58
N PRO A 503 7.15 -16.75 14.01
CA PRO A 503 7.14 -17.97 14.81
C PRO A 503 6.52 -17.63 16.17
N SER A 504 5.25 -17.98 16.35
CA SER A 504 4.78 -18.36 17.68
C SER A 504 5.64 -19.55 18.11
N SER A 505 6.40 -19.40 19.17
CA SER A 505 7.03 -20.50 19.87
C SER A 505 5.99 -21.62 20.06
N LYS A 506 6.28 -22.78 19.47
CA LYS A 506 5.42 -23.97 19.44
C LYS A 506 4.68 -24.17 20.79
N PRO A 507 3.34 -24.26 20.83
CA PRO A 507 2.72 -25.16 21.78
C PRO A 507 3.06 -26.60 21.36
N LEU A 508 3.48 -27.38 22.35
CA LEU A 508 3.90 -28.79 22.24
C LEU A 508 2.92 -29.63 21.39
N LYS A 509 3.45 -30.57 20.61
CA LYS A 509 2.64 -31.59 19.91
C LYS A 509 1.77 -32.36 20.93
N PRO A 510 0.53 -32.72 20.57
CA PRO A 510 -0.42 -33.35 21.47
C PRO A 510 -0.04 -34.81 21.74
N LEU A 511 -0.09 -35.23 23.00
CA LEU A 511 -0.20 -36.65 23.38
C LEU A 511 -1.67 -37.10 23.25
N PRO A 512 -1.91 -38.35 22.82
CA PRO A 512 -3.23 -38.81 22.42
C PRO A 512 -4.07 -39.15 23.65
N THR A 513 -5.26 -38.56 23.76
CA THR A 513 -6.36 -39.21 24.48
C THR A 513 -7.69 -38.89 23.80
N THR A 514 -8.36 -39.96 23.43
CA THR A 514 -9.71 -40.02 22.87
C THR A 514 -10.71 -39.18 23.68
N PRO A 515 -11.50 -38.29 23.06
CA PRO A 515 -12.67 -37.69 23.69
C PRO A 515 -13.88 -38.63 23.57
N PRO A 516 -14.70 -38.82 24.61
CA PRO A 516 -16.03 -39.40 24.44
C PRO A 516 -16.99 -38.34 23.88
N ALA A 517 -17.69 -38.77 22.84
CA ALA A 517 -18.65 -38.02 22.05
C ALA A 517 -19.77 -37.37 22.87
N THR A 518 -20.28 -36.22 22.39
CA THR A 518 -21.73 -36.00 22.41
C THR A 518 -22.20 -35.04 21.30
N LEU A 519 -23.03 -35.62 20.43
CA LEU A 519 -24.16 -35.03 19.68
C LEU A 519 -23.88 -34.06 18.53
N ALA A 520 -23.98 -34.67 17.35
CA ALA A 520 -24.15 -34.06 16.04
C ALA A 520 -25.34 -33.09 15.95
N ALA A 521 -25.13 -31.96 15.27
CA ALA A 521 -26.18 -31.20 14.61
C ALA A 521 -25.90 -31.15 13.11
N LYS A 522 -26.92 -31.55 12.35
CA LYS A 522 -26.94 -31.77 10.91
C LYS A 522 -26.92 -30.46 10.13
N THR A 523 -26.32 -30.52 8.95
CA THR A 523 -26.25 -29.47 7.94
C THR A 523 -27.52 -29.34 7.09
N SER A 524 -27.67 -28.12 6.53
CA SER A 524 -28.47 -27.66 5.36
C SER A 524 -29.85 -27.00 5.64
N PRO A 525 -30.34 -26.05 4.80
CA PRO A 525 -29.68 -24.95 4.07
C PRO A 525 -30.36 -23.56 4.30
N VAL A 526 -29.59 -22.48 4.10
CA VAL A 526 -29.95 -21.06 3.81
C VAL A 526 -31.27 -20.50 4.38
N THR A 527 -31.17 -19.78 5.50
CA THR A 527 -31.96 -18.55 5.78
C THR A 527 -31.16 -17.72 6.78
N GLN A 528 -30.56 -16.61 6.33
CA GLN A 528 -29.70 -15.77 7.18
C GLN A 528 -30.55 -14.92 8.13
N GLY A 529 -30.25 -15.02 9.43
CA GLY A 529 -30.83 -14.22 10.52
C GLY A 529 -31.34 -15.10 11.66
N GLY A 530 -30.59 -15.21 12.76
CA GLY A 530 -31.02 -15.94 13.96
C GLY A 530 -32.34 -15.40 14.53
N ALA A 531 -33.13 -16.23 15.20
CA ALA A 531 -34.39 -15.82 15.84
C ALA A 531 -34.13 -15.15 17.20
N TRP A 532 -34.98 -14.20 17.59
CA TRP A 532 -34.96 -13.60 18.93
C TRP A 532 -35.47 -14.59 19.99
N ASP A 533 -34.79 -14.65 21.14
CA ASP A 533 -35.21 -15.46 22.30
C ASP A 533 -35.97 -14.61 23.32
N MET A 534 -37.23 -14.96 23.59
CA MET A 534 -38.08 -14.26 24.56
C MET A 534 -37.51 -14.33 25.99
N SER A 535 -36.84 -15.43 26.34
CA SER A 535 -36.30 -15.66 27.67
C SER A 535 -35.19 -14.66 27.97
N VAL A 536 -34.25 -14.51 27.02
CA VAL A 536 -33.15 -13.55 27.09
C VAL A 536 -33.68 -12.11 27.14
N LEU A 537 -34.67 -11.77 26.30
CA LEU A 537 -35.26 -10.44 26.31
C LEU A 537 -35.93 -10.09 27.65
N LEU A 538 -36.52 -11.06 28.35
CA LEU A 538 -37.14 -10.85 29.66
C LEU A 538 -36.14 -10.90 30.83
N GLU A 539 -34.92 -11.36 30.60
CA GLU A 539 -33.79 -11.18 31.52
C GLU A 539 -33.26 -9.75 31.45
N CYS A 540 -33.11 -9.20 30.24
CA CYS A 540 -32.75 -7.79 30.03
C CYS A 540 -33.87 -6.83 30.48
N ASN A 541 -35.14 -7.26 30.43
CA ASN A 541 -36.30 -6.45 30.76
C ASN A 541 -37.17 -7.13 31.83
N PRO A 542 -36.80 -7.03 33.12
CA PRO A 542 -37.48 -7.76 34.19
C PRO A 542 -38.93 -7.29 34.38
N VAL A 543 -39.87 -8.25 34.38
CA VAL A 543 -41.30 -8.02 34.62
C VAL A 543 -41.65 -8.42 36.06
N SER A 544 -42.15 -7.47 36.86
CA SER A 544 -42.45 -7.70 38.28
C SER A 544 -43.66 -8.60 38.54
N ASP A 545 -44.63 -8.66 37.61
CA ASP A 545 -45.81 -9.53 37.74
C ASP A 545 -45.52 -10.94 37.18
N PRO A 546 -45.48 -11.98 38.03
CA PRO A 546 -45.19 -13.35 37.59
C PRO A 546 -46.21 -13.91 36.60
N LYS A 547 -47.49 -13.51 36.69
CA LYS A 547 -48.55 -13.97 35.78
C LYS A 547 -48.38 -13.36 34.41
N LEU A 548 -48.03 -12.08 34.35
CA LEU A 548 -47.73 -11.39 33.10
C LEU A 548 -46.46 -11.96 32.45
N LYS A 549 -45.40 -12.21 33.23
CA LYS A 549 -44.18 -12.85 32.73
C LYS A 549 -44.45 -14.22 32.10
N ALA A 550 -45.23 -15.07 32.77
CA ALA A 550 -45.65 -16.38 32.22
C ALA A 550 -46.50 -16.24 30.95
N HIS A 551 -47.39 -15.24 30.89
CA HIS A 551 -48.18 -14.95 29.70
C HIS A 551 -47.32 -14.54 28.50
N LEU A 552 -46.33 -13.66 28.74
CA LEU A 552 -45.42 -13.18 27.71
C LEU A 552 -44.53 -14.31 27.16
N LEU A 553 -43.97 -15.15 28.03
CA LEU A 553 -43.18 -16.32 27.62
C LEU A 553 -43.97 -17.32 26.77
N ALA A 554 -45.26 -17.51 27.07
CA ALA A 554 -46.07 -18.52 26.41
C ALA A 554 -46.74 -18.06 25.10
N LYS A 555 -47.06 -16.76 24.97
CA LYS A 555 -47.96 -16.26 23.90
C LYS A 555 -47.43 -15.10 23.07
N SER A 556 -46.37 -14.42 23.50
CA SER A 556 -45.85 -13.24 22.80
C SER A 556 -44.85 -13.58 21.70
N ASP A 557 -44.83 -12.75 20.66
CA ASP A 557 -43.84 -12.79 19.60
C ASP A 557 -42.60 -11.97 20.01
N PRO A 558 -41.41 -12.59 20.12
CA PRO A 558 -40.17 -11.89 20.43
C PRO A 558 -39.86 -10.74 19.47
N THR A 559 -40.19 -10.90 18.19
CA THR A 559 -39.96 -9.88 17.16
C THR A 559 -40.86 -8.67 17.37
N ALA A 560 -42.11 -8.91 17.78
CA ALA A 560 -43.03 -7.85 18.15
C ALA A 560 -42.50 -7.09 19.37
N PHE A 561 -41.91 -7.78 20.35
CA PHE A 561 -41.30 -7.13 21.52
C PHE A 561 -40.18 -6.17 21.15
N VAL A 562 -39.22 -6.66 20.36
CA VAL A 562 -38.08 -5.87 19.91
C VAL A 562 -38.53 -4.66 19.09
N SER A 563 -39.57 -4.81 18.26
CA SER A 563 -40.11 -3.67 17.50
C SER A 563 -40.65 -2.54 18.39
N TRP A 564 -41.29 -2.88 19.51
CA TRP A 564 -41.77 -1.88 20.49
C TRP A 564 -40.64 -1.24 21.29
N LEU A 565 -39.58 -2.00 21.60
CA LEU A 565 -38.39 -1.45 22.25
C LEU A 565 -37.67 -0.45 21.34
N ILE A 566 -37.43 -0.81 20.08
CA ILE A 566 -36.84 0.11 19.08
C ILE A 566 -37.70 1.37 18.92
N TYR A 567 -39.03 1.23 18.82
CA TYR A 567 -39.95 2.37 18.77
C TYR A 567 -39.80 3.29 19.99
N GLY A 568 -39.77 2.70 21.19
CA GLY A 568 -39.72 3.45 22.44
C GLY A 568 -38.46 4.30 22.62
N TYR A 569 -37.33 3.89 22.04
CA TYR A 569 -36.06 4.64 22.05
C TYR A 569 -35.83 5.50 20.80
N SER A 570 -36.76 5.46 19.83
CA SER A 570 -36.71 6.29 18.62
C SER A 570 -37.29 7.69 18.85
N GLN A 571 -37.15 8.57 17.85
CA GLN A 571 -37.77 9.91 17.86
C GLN A 571 -39.31 9.84 17.98
N ASP A 572 -39.94 8.82 17.41
CA ASP A 572 -41.41 8.64 17.46
C ASP A 572 -41.90 8.18 18.85
N GLY A 573 -40.99 7.69 19.71
CA GLY A 573 -41.23 7.34 21.11
C GLY A 573 -40.94 8.49 22.09
N HIS A 574 -40.56 9.67 21.59
CA HIS A 574 -40.20 10.82 22.41
C HIS A 574 -41.36 11.26 23.32
N GLY A 575 -41.11 11.29 24.64
CA GLY A 575 -42.11 11.62 25.67
C GLY A 575 -42.67 10.42 26.45
N LEU A 576 -42.27 9.19 26.11
CA LEU A 576 -42.56 8.02 26.93
C LEU A 576 -41.74 8.05 28.23
N LYS A 577 -42.42 7.97 29.38
CA LYS A 577 -41.76 7.93 30.70
C LYS A 577 -40.91 6.67 30.92
N SER A 578 -41.27 5.56 30.27
CA SER A 578 -40.54 4.30 30.34
C SER A 578 -40.80 3.47 29.07
N PRO A 579 -39.84 3.46 28.12
CA PRO A 579 -39.93 2.70 26.88
C PRO A 579 -40.19 1.19 27.09
N VAL A 580 -39.50 0.58 28.05
CA VAL A 580 -39.63 -0.85 28.39
C VAL A 580 -41.04 -1.19 28.90
N ASN A 581 -41.56 -0.41 29.85
CA ASN A 581 -42.92 -0.63 30.38
C ASN A 581 -44.00 -0.42 29.31
N HIS A 582 -43.76 0.51 28.37
CA HIS A 582 -44.65 0.68 27.22
C HIS A 582 -44.69 -0.56 26.34
N ALA A 583 -43.53 -1.13 26.00
CA ALA A 583 -43.40 -2.34 25.20
C ALA A 583 -44.07 -3.55 25.87
N ILE A 584 -43.83 -3.74 27.18
CA ILE A 584 -44.48 -4.80 27.98
C ILE A 584 -46.01 -4.63 28.00
N SER A 585 -46.51 -3.41 28.19
CA SER A 585 -47.96 -3.13 28.21
C SER A 585 -48.63 -3.42 26.86
N LYS A 586 -47.95 -3.10 25.74
CA LYS A 586 -48.47 -3.36 24.39
C LYS A 586 -48.56 -4.85 24.10
N LEU A 587 -47.53 -5.62 24.44
CA LEU A 587 -47.55 -7.08 24.29
C LEU A 587 -48.56 -7.76 25.22
N GLY A 588 -48.69 -7.29 26.46
CA GLY A 588 -49.68 -7.84 27.39
C GLY A 588 -51.12 -7.71 26.89
N LYS A 589 -51.40 -6.70 26.05
CA LYS A 589 -52.70 -6.51 25.40
C LYS A 589 -52.81 -7.29 24.08
N ASN A 590 -51.79 -7.19 23.22
CA ASN A 590 -51.75 -7.80 21.90
C ASN A 590 -50.39 -8.51 21.65
N PRO A 591 -50.27 -9.80 21.98
CA PRO A 591 -48.98 -10.51 22.03
C PRO A 591 -48.20 -10.61 20.71
N ARG A 592 -48.85 -10.45 19.56
CA ARG A 592 -48.22 -10.56 18.22
C ARG A 592 -48.18 -9.25 17.44
N GLN A 593 -48.70 -8.17 18.01
CA GLN A 593 -48.77 -6.89 17.30
C GLN A 593 -47.46 -6.12 17.51
N GLY A 594 -46.69 -5.90 16.44
CA GLY A 594 -45.49 -5.07 16.48
C GLY A 594 -45.74 -3.57 16.31
N ALA A 595 -44.69 -2.78 16.50
CA ALA A 595 -44.73 -1.32 16.37
C ALA A 595 -44.61 -0.88 14.90
N GLY A 596 -45.73 -0.45 14.32
CA GLY A 596 -45.79 0.24 13.03
C GLY A 596 -45.20 -0.52 11.82
N GLN A 597 -45.20 0.14 10.66
CA GLN A 597 -44.67 -0.44 9.41
C GLN A 597 -43.14 -0.36 9.30
N HIS A 598 -42.48 0.46 10.12
CA HIS A 598 -41.03 0.71 10.01
C HIS A 598 -40.18 -0.06 11.03
N TYR A 599 -40.65 -0.23 12.27
CA TYR A 599 -39.85 -0.88 13.33
C TYR A 599 -39.99 -2.39 13.34
N TYR A 600 -41.15 -2.93 12.92
CA TYR A 600 -41.34 -4.37 12.82
C TYR A 600 -40.43 -5.03 11.77
N PRO A 601 -40.26 -4.49 10.55
CA PRO A 601 -39.26 -5.01 9.61
C PRO A 601 -37.82 -4.89 10.11
N LEU A 602 -37.51 -3.87 10.91
CA LEU A 602 -36.18 -3.72 11.51
C LEU A 602 -35.93 -4.82 12.53
N ALA A 603 -36.90 -5.10 13.41
CA ALA A 603 -36.81 -6.21 14.38
C ALA A 603 -36.67 -7.58 13.69
N ARG A 604 -37.23 -7.76 12.48
CA ARG A 604 -37.10 -9.01 11.70
C ARG A 604 -35.70 -9.30 11.16
N LEU A 605 -34.76 -8.35 11.23
CA LEU A 605 -33.36 -8.59 10.86
C LEU A 605 -32.65 -9.55 11.83
N GLY A 606 -33.21 -9.75 13.02
CA GLY A 606 -32.66 -10.64 14.03
C GLY A 606 -31.56 -9.98 14.89
N PRO A 607 -31.14 -10.67 15.95
CA PRO A 607 -30.24 -10.15 16.97
C PRO A 607 -28.87 -9.79 16.42
N GLU A 608 -28.31 -10.61 15.52
CA GLU A 608 -26.94 -10.38 15.00
C GLU A 608 -26.84 -9.11 14.16
N ILE A 609 -27.77 -8.91 13.22
CA ILE A 609 -27.75 -7.71 12.38
C ILE A 609 -28.05 -6.47 13.22
N ILE A 610 -28.97 -6.55 14.18
CA ILE A 610 -29.30 -5.41 15.06
C ILE A 610 -28.12 -5.07 15.99
N ARG A 611 -27.42 -6.08 16.53
CA ARG A 611 -26.22 -5.88 17.33
C ARG A 611 -25.16 -5.12 16.55
N VAL A 612 -24.86 -5.56 15.32
CA VAL A 612 -23.89 -4.89 14.43
C VAL A 612 -24.33 -3.47 14.09
N LEU A 613 -25.62 -3.23 13.82
CA LEU A 613 -26.13 -1.89 13.53
C LEU A 613 -26.00 -0.93 14.74
N LEU A 614 -26.20 -1.43 15.96
CA LEU A 614 -25.99 -0.64 17.19
C LEU A 614 -24.50 -0.42 17.45
N GLN A 615 -23.66 -1.46 17.31
CA GLN A 615 -22.22 -1.36 17.48
C GLN A 615 -21.60 -0.39 16.48
N LYS A 616 -22.00 -0.41 15.21
CA LYS A 616 -21.57 0.56 14.20
C LYS A 616 -22.02 1.99 14.51
N ARG A 617 -23.14 2.17 15.21
CA ARG A 617 -23.57 3.50 15.67
C ARG A 617 -22.72 4.02 16.83
N ILE A 618 -22.27 3.12 17.71
CA ILE A 618 -21.43 3.42 18.88
C ILE A 618 -19.94 3.55 18.51
N ARG A 619 -19.42 2.63 17.69
CA ARG A 619 -18.04 2.54 17.20
C ARG A 619 -18.05 2.50 15.66
N PRO A 620 -18.12 3.65 14.97
CA PRO A 620 -18.26 3.71 13.50
C PRO A 620 -17.13 3.05 12.70
N TYR A 621 -15.99 2.82 13.35
CA TYR A 621 -14.76 2.27 12.78
C TYR A 621 -14.46 0.83 13.23
N ALA A 622 -15.35 0.19 13.99
CA ALA A 622 -15.20 -1.23 14.33
C ALA A 622 -15.53 -2.09 13.10
N ASP A 623 -14.63 -3.01 12.74
CA ASP A 623 -14.90 -3.97 11.67
C ASP A 623 -15.91 -5.01 12.11
N HIS A 624 -16.84 -5.33 11.20
CA HIS A 624 -17.90 -6.29 11.41
C HIS A 624 -18.03 -7.17 10.15
N ASP A 625 -17.84 -8.47 10.29
CA ASP A 625 -17.86 -9.45 9.18
C ASP A 625 -19.23 -9.71 8.54
N LEU A 626 -20.26 -8.96 8.96
CA LEU A 626 -21.65 -9.13 8.53
C LEU A 626 -22.03 -8.08 7.48
N GLU A 627 -22.38 -8.54 6.27
CA GLU A 627 -22.92 -7.67 5.22
C GLU A 627 -24.24 -7.00 5.66
N LEU A 628 -24.17 -5.70 5.96
CA LEU A 628 -25.33 -4.91 6.35
C LEU A 628 -26.18 -4.52 5.13
N PRO A 629 -27.50 -4.81 5.13
CA PRO A 629 -28.37 -4.36 4.05
C PRO A 629 -28.38 -2.84 3.92
N GLU A 630 -28.14 -2.34 2.72
CA GLU A 630 -27.89 -0.92 2.43
C GLU A 630 -28.99 0.02 2.93
N ARG A 631 -30.25 -0.43 2.84
CA ARG A 631 -31.44 0.31 3.33
C ARG A 631 -31.46 0.56 4.84
N PHE A 632 -30.69 -0.20 5.64
CA PHE A 632 -30.71 -0.10 7.11
C PHE A 632 -29.46 0.54 7.73
N ARG A 633 -28.43 0.86 6.94
CA ARG A 633 -27.14 1.39 7.43
C ARG A 633 -27.22 2.69 8.20
N HIS A 634 -28.30 3.46 8.04
CA HIS A 634 -28.48 4.77 8.68
C HIS A 634 -29.71 4.88 9.59
N VAL A 635 -30.35 3.75 9.92
CA VAL A 635 -31.62 3.76 10.68
C VAL A 635 -31.45 4.33 12.08
N PHE A 636 -30.33 4.05 12.72
CA PHE A 636 -30.01 4.54 14.07
C PHE A 636 -29.31 5.92 14.07
N LYS A 637 -29.12 6.55 12.91
CA LYS A 637 -28.50 7.88 12.82
C LYS A 637 -29.32 8.96 13.55
N ALA A 638 -30.64 8.81 13.56
CA ALA A 638 -31.58 9.74 14.17
C ALA A 638 -31.73 9.56 15.70
N PHE A 639 -31.15 8.50 16.28
CA PHE A 639 -31.22 8.21 17.71
C PHE A 639 -30.09 8.92 18.44
N SER A 640 -30.37 9.43 19.65
CA SER A 640 -29.35 9.96 20.54
C SER A 640 -28.43 8.83 21.02
N GLU A 641 -27.19 9.17 21.41
CA GLU A 641 -26.24 8.17 21.90
C GLU A 641 -26.76 7.47 23.16
N GLU A 642 -27.32 8.23 24.11
CA GLU A 642 -27.99 7.69 25.30
C GLU A 642 -29.10 6.68 24.95
N ASN A 643 -29.92 6.96 23.94
CA ASN A 643 -30.98 6.03 23.53
C ASN A 643 -30.43 4.77 22.86
N ILE A 644 -29.26 4.86 22.21
CA ILE A 644 -28.61 3.70 21.57
C ILE A 644 -28.02 2.77 22.62
N TYR A 645 -27.36 3.30 23.65
CA TYR A 645 -26.86 2.49 24.77
C TYR A 645 -28.01 1.86 25.55
N ASN A 646 -29.03 2.65 25.92
CA ASN A 646 -30.20 2.13 26.61
C ASN A 646 -30.93 1.05 25.80
N LEU A 647 -31.10 1.25 24.49
CA LEU A 647 -31.68 0.23 23.62
C LEU A 647 -30.83 -1.04 23.58
N ALA A 648 -29.50 -0.92 23.47
CA ALA A 648 -28.59 -2.07 23.46
C ALA A 648 -28.69 -2.91 24.74
N HIS A 649 -28.71 -2.25 25.90
CA HIS A 649 -28.90 -2.91 27.22
C HIS A 649 -30.25 -3.62 27.36
N THR A 650 -31.31 -3.10 26.71
CA THR A 650 -32.62 -3.79 26.71
C THR A 650 -32.69 -4.98 25.76
N LEU A 651 -31.78 -5.10 24.79
CA LEU A 651 -31.84 -6.15 23.77
C LEU A 651 -30.81 -7.25 23.96
N PHE A 652 -29.67 -6.96 24.60
CA PHE A 652 -28.55 -7.89 24.71
C PHE A 652 -27.98 -7.96 26.13
N PRO A 653 -27.69 -9.15 26.66
CA PRO A 653 -26.93 -9.31 27.89
C PRO A 653 -25.45 -8.96 27.65
N GLY A 654 -24.87 -8.11 28.49
CA GLY A 654 -23.44 -7.75 28.43
C GLY A 654 -23.18 -6.28 28.74
N ASN A 655 -21.93 -5.95 29.10
CA ASN A 655 -21.53 -4.57 29.37
C ASN A 655 -21.34 -3.81 28.03
N TRP A 656 -22.32 -2.97 27.68
CA TRP A 656 -22.15 -1.92 26.70
C TRP A 656 -21.62 -0.69 27.44
N GLU A 657 -20.30 -0.50 27.43
CA GLU A 657 -19.62 0.63 28.08
C GLU A 657 -20.16 1.96 27.53
N GLU A 658 -20.69 2.81 28.41
CA GLU A 658 -20.94 4.22 28.08
C GLU A 658 -19.59 4.93 27.82
N PRO A 659 -19.53 5.91 26.91
CA PRO A 659 -18.31 6.60 26.56
C PRO A 659 -17.81 7.54 27.67
#